data_AF-A0A971RFD8-F1
#
_entry.id   AF-A0A971RFD8-F1
#
_cell.length_a   1.000
_cell.length_b   1.000
_cell.length_c   1.000
_cell.angle_alpha   90.00
_cell.angle_beta   90.00
_cell.angle_gamma   90.00
#
_symmetry.space_group_name_H-M   'P 1'
#
loop_
_entity.id
_entity.type
_entity.pdbx_description
1 polymer ?
#
loop_
_entity_poly.entity_id
_entity_poly.type
_entity_poly.pdbx_seq_one_letter_code
_entity_poly.pdbx_strand_id
1 'polypeptide(L)'
;MPWWSWILILLGGYLLVCLLGWLVNAVILSRLRGRPSFVGDALPRINGLVDAERTQTMLWPEEPRGGRYGEIDQTATSLLMALRGELDRANDTADRVAAFTPDELSLVDVLALKGWTSSRSLLAALQERDRLESEIAAAENTANALLEQQDLALGVPERVQADLGAAQAEIRRLYAQWEAEVQAGTQDIQPLGDSLALVDNAIGSSMEAVYQATEDNLLDTVLQAEEQLTMAGETIAQADEDLTAARTHRVDAQVATERVRSAVAEVSTRWQALQEQGVTDSSAAQRVNELLEASAGLDETLNAATVEAFQSATVVGDETLGLATTIMGELEALDAARSASEAGITRGQALATEARDALVAAQEQHPQVFWDSSAADVELGAQLLSDAERQRAQGTQYGYRTAASLAEEAQTTLTAALGKVGDATERAAELASDREGLGDAARAALREKGAELARGWEPYARHWLPLRSAEYDEAVALLDAADAAWSEIPLAFRDQGTALESELPALVTALATVKQACDGARANIERLESGLSVLQDKHQRLDEGLEDVDKRLVAALAARRDTMLPELAERHDTWLADYRQVRATLEDQSQVDYEQAVNSWLPEVRTAGENIMSAYDGDLAHYGRELESVRRRLQRSYQRLERLDPLEPPLPTEDVAKLLADYQSWVSTAEAESANPAAMANLATHQADHLERRIEQARTQISDGRQALNALRRQFQQLGQAVQRTRSSLRSLEHDNQWQQISWVLGSGEEPWERALAAQSASQEATVLDQAVNDMQRAVTLGQEAHDIYSGTEQQLRSALERLNREFRTASNLLDRAQRRANALRQQGESEALTELDEHIANAMSVVSLAQSAGTFEDALQQLSAAQSELERAIG
;
A
#
# COMPACT_ATOMS: atom_id res chain seq x y z
N MET A 1 45.72 6.50 -157.70
CA MET A 1 45.65 5.04 -157.97
C MET A 1 45.29 4.84 -159.45
N PRO A 2 45.97 3.98 -160.25
CA PRO A 2 45.60 3.74 -161.65
C PRO A 2 44.42 2.75 -161.79
N TRP A 3 43.54 3.02 -162.76
CA TRP A 3 42.14 2.60 -162.80
C TRP A 3 41.85 1.07 -162.80
N TRP A 4 42.80 0.20 -163.11
CA TRP A 4 42.65 -1.27 -163.07
C TRP A 4 42.74 -1.86 -161.67
N SER A 5 43.45 -1.19 -160.75
CA SER A 5 43.68 -1.77 -159.42
C SER A 5 42.37 -1.94 -158.65
N TRP A 6 41.40 -1.05 -158.89
CA TRP A 6 40.07 -1.11 -158.29
C TRP A 6 39.24 -2.32 -158.77
N ILE A 7 39.45 -2.76 -160.01
CA ILE A 7 38.72 -3.91 -160.54
C ILE A 7 39.23 -5.21 -159.90
N LEU A 8 40.53 -5.33 -159.66
CA LEU A 8 41.11 -6.53 -159.03
C LEU A 8 40.73 -6.67 -157.55
N ILE A 9 40.70 -5.57 -156.78
CA ILE A 9 40.29 -5.61 -155.37
C ILE A 9 38.84 -6.06 -155.24
N LEU A 10 37.94 -5.54 -156.09
CA LEU A 10 36.53 -5.95 -156.08
C LEU A 10 36.35 -7.43 -156.44
N LEU A 11 37.09 -7.93 -157.44
CA LEU A 11 37.01 -9.35 -157.81
C LEU A 11 37.52 -10.27 -156.70
N GLY A 12 38.61 -9.88 -156.03
CA GLY A 12 39.14 -10.62 -154.88
C GLY A 12 38.18 -10.67 -153.70
N GLY A 13 37.51 -9.55 -153.39
CA GLY A 13 36.50 -9.50 -152.34
C GLY A 13 35.31 -10.43 -152.61
N TYR A 14 34.83 -10.47 -153.85
CA TYR A 14 33.70 -11.32 -154.24
C TYR A 14 33.99 -12.82 -154.03
N LEU A 15 35.17 -13.28 -154.46
CA LEU A 15 35.56 -14.68 -154.32
C LEU A 15 35.65 -15.12 -152.84
N LEU A 16 36.10 -14.22 -151.96
CA LEU A 16 36.25 -14.52 -150.54
C LEU A 16 34.90 -14.75 -149.86
N VAL A 17 33.88 -13.94 -150.17
CA VAL A 17 32.52 -14.09 -149.62
C VAL A 17 31.89 -15.41 -150.07
N CYS A 18 32.09 -15.81 -151.32
CA CYS A 18 31.57 -17.06 -151.86
C CYS A 18 32.16 -18.28 -151.14
N LEU A 19 33.49 -18.30 -150.96
CA LEU A 19 34.20 -19.39 -150.26
C LEU A 19 33.77 -19.52 -148.80
N LEU A 20 33.51 -18.41 -148.14
CA LEU A 20 33.10 -18.39 -146.73
C LEU A 20 31.72 -19.04 -146.52
N GLY A 21 30.77 -18.79 -147.43
CA GLY A 21 29.46 -19.43 -147.39
C GLY A 21 29.50 -20.94 -147.60
N TRP A 22 30.43 -21.43 -148.41
CA TRP A 22 30.64 -22.87 -148.60
C TRP A 22 31.22 -23.56 -147.36
N LEU A 23 32.17 -22.91 -146.69
CA LEU A 23 32.83 -23.48 -145.51
C LEU A 23 31.87 -23.61 -144.32
N VAL A 24 30.99 -22.62 -144.11
CA VAL A 24 29.93 -22.71 -143.08
C VAL A 24 29.00 -23.89 -143.33
N ASN A 25 28.57 -24.08 -144.58
CA ASN A 25 27.69 -25.18 -144.97
C ASN A 25 28.33 -26.56 -144.67
N ALA A 26 29.60 -26.73 -145.03
CA ALA A 26 30.34 -27.97 -144.80
C ALA A 26 30.46 -28.34 -143.30
N VAL A 27 30.63 -27.34 -142.41
CA VAL A 27 30.71 -27.58 -140.96
C VAL A 27 29.37 -28.06 -140.39
N ILE A 28 28.26 -27.45 -140.79
CA ILE A 28 26.92 -27.83 -140.30
C ILE A 28 26.57 -29.24 -140.82
N LEU A 29 26.87 -29.53 -142.09
CA LEU A 29 26.65 -30.84 -142.69
C LEU A 29 27.48 -31.93 -142.00
N SER A 30 28.72 -31.63 -141.60
CA SER A 30 29.57 -32.54 -140.81
C SER A 30 28.93 -32.90 -139.46
N ARG A 31 28.38 -31.93 -138.74
CA ARG A 31 27.67 -32.21 -137.47
C ARG A 31 26.42 -33.06 -137.65
N LEU A 32 25.65 -32.83 -138.71
CA LEU A 32 24.49 -33.67 -139.05
C LEU A 32 24.89 -35.11 -139.35
N ARG A 33 25.98 -35.30 -140.08
CA ARG A 33 26.50 -36.64 -140.45
C ARG A 33 27.18 -37.36 -139.27
N GLY A 34 27.77 -36.63 -138.33
CA GLY A 34 28.41 -37.20 -137.14
C GLY A 34 27.43 -37.77 -136.10
N ARG A 35 26.11 -37.51 -136.24
CA ARG A 35 25.08 -38.04 -135.33
C ARG A 35 24.49 -39.37 -135.83
N PRO A 36 24.18 -40.31 -134.92
CA PRO A 36 23.72 -41.66 -135.26
C PRO A 36 22.44 -41.63 -136.08
N SER A 37 22.41 -42.36 -137.20
CA SER A 37 21.35 -42.26 -138.22
C SER A 37 19.95 -42.42 -137.62
N PHE A 38 19.00 -41.58 -138.08
CA PHE A 38 17.59 -41.66 -137.69
C PHE A 38 17.01 -43.08 -137.83
N VAL A 39 17.30 -43.75 -138.96
CA VAL A 39 16.85 -45.12 -139.24
C VAL A 39 17.48 -46.16 -138.31
N GLY A 40 18.68 -45.90 -137.79
CA GLY A 40 19.43 -46.86 -136.98
C GLY A 40 19.10 -46.84 -135.49
N ASP A 41 18.77 -45.67 -134.92
CA ASP A 41 18.68 -45.49 -133.47
C ASP A 41 17.35 -44.87 -133.00
N ALA A 42 16.88 -43.81 -133.65
CA ALA A 42 15.68 -43.09 -133.20
C ALA A 42 14.40 -43.89 -133.51
N LEU A 43 14.31 -44.48 -134.71
CA LEU A 43 13.13 -45.24 -135.14
C LEU A 43 12.86 -46.49 -134.28
N PRO A 44 13.87 -47.33 -133.92
CA PRO A 44 13.64 -48.47 -133.04
C PRO A 44 13.16 -48.10 -131.63
N ARG A 45 13.63 -46.97 -131.07
CA ARG A 45 13.20 -46.50 -129.74
C ARG A 45 11.77 -46.00 -129.75
N ILE A 46 11.39 -45.21 -130.75
CA ILE A 46 9.98 -44.79 -130.93
C ILE A 46 9.09 -46.03 -131.11
N ASN A 47 9.50 -47.00 -131.93
CA ASN A 47 8.74 -48.24 -132.11
C ASN A 47 8.61 -49.03 -130.80
N GLY A 48 9.67 -49.13 -130.00
CA GLY A 48 9.63 -49.79 -128.69
C GLY A 48 8.68 -49.10 -127.70
N LEU A 49 8.60 -47.77 -127.75
CA LEU A 49 7.65 -46.99 -126.95
C LEU A 49 6.20 -47.12 -127.43
N VAL A 50 5.98 -47.17 -128.74
CA VAL A 50 4.66 -47.45 -129.32
C VAL A 50 4.20 -48.87 -128.94
N ASP A 51 5.11 -49.84 -128.97
CA ASP A 51 4.82 -51.21 -128.52
C ASP A 51 4.51 -51.25 -127.01
N ALA A 52 5.23 -50.48 -126.19
CA ALA A 52 4.96 -50.35 -124.76
C ALA A 52 3.61 -49.66 -124.48
N GLU A 53 3.30 -48.57 -125.18
CA GLU A 53 2.01 -47.86 -125.10
C GLU A 53 0.85 -48.77 -125.50
N ARG A 54 1.01 -49.54 -126.58
CA ARG A 54 0.02 -50.52 -127.03
C ARG A 54 -0.18 -51.64 -126.02
N THR A 55 0.90 -52.15 -125.43
CA THR A 55 0.83 -53.22 -124.42
C THR A 55 0.16 -52.71 -123.14
N GLN A 56 0.56 -51.55 -122.65
CA GLN A 56 -0.01 -50.94 -121.45
C GLN A 56 -1.48 -50.55 -121.66
N THR A 57 -1.84 -49.99 -122.81
CA THR A 57 -3.25 -49.70 -123.16
C THR A 57 -4.15 -50.93 -123.04
N MET A 58 -3.65 -52.12 -123.37
CA MET A 58 -4.44 -53.36 -123.30
C MET A 58 -4.58 -53.91 -121.87
N LEU A 59 -3.70 -53.50 -120.95
CA LEU A 59 -3.67 -54.02 -119.57
C LEU A 59 -4.60 -53.24 -118.62
N TRP A 60 -4.83 -51.96 -118.90
CA TRP A 60 -5.62 -51.08 -118.02
C TRP A 60 -7.07 -50.98 -118.48
N PRO A 61 -8.05 -51.11 -117.57
CA PRO A 61 -9.47 -51.00 -117.92
C PRO A 61 -9.88 -49.56 -118.26
N GLU A 62 -10.90 -49.40 -119.11
CA GLU A 62 -11.41 -48.07 -119.53
C GLU A 62 -12.11 -47.30 -118.40
N GLU A 63 -12.73 -48.03 -117.47
CA GLU A 63 -13.29 -47.47 -116.23
C GLU A 63 -12.46 -47.98 -115.03
N PRO A 64 -12.13 -47.12 -114.06
CA PRO A 64 -11.37 -47.53 -112.89
C PRO A 64 -12.18 -48.54 -112.07
N ARG A 65 -11.53 -49.64 -111.66
CA ARG A 65 -12.15 -50.69 -110.86
C ARG A 65 -12.49 -50.18 -109.45
N GLY A 66 -13.43 -50.86 -108.78
CA GLY A 66 -13.84 -50.50 -107.40
C GLY A 66 -12.75 -50.77 -106.35
N GLY A 67 -13.04 -50.38 -105.11
CA GLY A 67 -12.22 -50.75 -103.95
C GLY A 67 -10.78 -50.23 -104.03
N ARG A 68 -9.83 -51.02 -103.52
CA ARG A 68 -8.39 -50.68 -103.52
C ARG A 68 -7.77 -50.58 -104.92
N TYR A 69 -8.43 -51.07 -105.97
CA TYR A 69 -7.96 -50.93 -107.36
C TYR A 69 -8.22 -49.53 -107.95
N GLY A 70 -9.21 -48.79 -107.46
CA GLY A 70 -9.67 -47.56 -108.10
C GLY A 70 -8.63 -46.43 -108.17
N GLU A 71 -7.88 -46.23 -107.09
CA GLU A 71 -6.81 -45.22 -107.06
C GLU A 71 -5.63 -45.60 -107.97
N ILE A 72 -5.34 -46.90 -108.09
CA ILE A 72 -4.26 -47.44 -108.92
C ILE A 72 -4.61 -47.26 -110.41
N ASP A 73 -5.82 -47.63 -110.81
CA ASP A 73 -6.28 -47.53 -112.19
C ASP A 73 -6.39 -46.09 -112.68
N GLN A 74 -6.90 -45.17 -111.85
CA GLN A 74 -6.99 -43.74 -112.21
C GLN A 74 -5.60 -43.15 -112.49
N THR A 75 -4.62 -43.52 -111.66
CA THR A 75 -3.23 -43.07 -111.82
C THR A 75 -2.64 -43.62 -113.12
N ALA A 76 -2.84 -44.91 -113.42
CA ALA A 76 -2.37 -45.52 -114.66
C ALA A 76 -2.99 -44.92 -115.92
N THR A 77 -4.31 -44.68 -115.95
CA THR A 77 -4.99 -44.06 -117.10
C THR A 77 -4.45 -42.67 -117.41
N SER A 78 -4.13 -41.88 -116.38
CA SER A 78 -3.53 -40.56 -116.55
C SER A 78 -2.14 -40.62 -117.21
N LEU A 79 -1.33 -41.61 -116.82
CA LEU A 79 0.01 -41.83 -117.38
C LEU A 79 -0.04 -42.35 -118.82
N LEU A 80 -1.01 -43.20 -119.17
CA LEU A 80 -1.22 -43.66 -120.54
C LEU A 80 -1.57 -42.52 -121.51
N MET A 81 -2.43 -41.58 -121.10
CA MET A 81 -2.75 -40.40 -121.92
C MET A 81 -1.53 -39.51 -122.15
N ALA A 82 -0.68 -39.34 -121.13
CA ALA A 82 0.56 -38.60 -121.26
C ALA A 82 1.51 -39.26 -122.27
N LEU A 83 1.67 -40.59 -122.19
CA LEU A 83 2.54 -41.36 -123.09
C LEU A 83 2.11 -41.23 -124.57
N ARG A 84 0.81 -41.33 -124.86
CA ARG A 84 0.27 -41.12 -126.23
C ARG A 84 0.59 -39.73 -126.77
N GLY A 85 0.35 -38.70 -125.96
CA GLY A 85 0.61 -37.33 -126.36
C GLY A 85 2.10 -37.03 -126.56
N GLU A 86 3.00 -37.74 -125.88
CA GLU A 86 4.44 -37.67 -126.08
C GLU A 86 4.88 -38.39 -127.35
N LEU A 87 4.33 -39.57 -127.63
CA LEU A 87 4.57 -40.34 -128.84
C LEU A 87 4.12 -39.63 -130.12
N ASP A 88 2.93 -39.02 -130.12
CA ASP A 88 2.42 -38.27 -131.29
C ASP A 88 3.37 -37.11 -131.65
N ARG A 89 3.87 -36.38 -130.63
CA ARG A 89 4.84 -35.30 -130.82
C ARG A 89 6.16 -35.83 -131.38
N ALA A 90 6.67 -36.91 -130.81
CA ALA A 90 7.90 -37.54 -131.29
C ALA A 90 7.76 -37.99 -132.74
N ASN A 91 6.63 -38.59 -133.14
CA ASN A 91 6.39 -39.06 -134.49
C ASN A 91 6.27 -37.91 -135.52
N ASP A 92 5.56 -36.84 -135.16
CA ASP A 92 5.46 -35.62 -135.98
C ASP A 92 6.83 -34.97 -136.25
N THR A 93 7.70 -34.97 -135.24
CA THR A 93 9.07 -34.44 -135.37
C THR A 93 9.95 -35.42 -136.16
N ALA A 94 9.74 -36.73 -135.99
CA ALA A 94 10.47 -37.79 -136.68
C ALA A 94 10.30 -37.73 -138.20
N ASP A 95 9.07 -37.56 -138.68
CA ASP A 95 8.78 -37.47 -140.12
C ASP A 95 9.51 -36.29 -140.79
N ARG A 96 9.60 -35.14 -140.10
CA ARG A 96 10.32 -33.96 -140.60
C ARG A 96 11.82 -34.20 -140.70
N VAL A 97 12.38 -34.86 -139.68
CA VAL A 97 13.80 -35.23 -139.67
C VAL A 97 14.12 -36.27 -140.74
N ALA A 98 13.22 -37.22 -141.00
CA ALA A 98 13.38 -38.26 -142.01
C ALA A 98 13.32 -37.72 -143.45
N ALA A 99 12.47 -36.73 -143.70
CA ALA A 99 12.27 -36.14 -145.03
C ALA A 99 13.44 -35.24 -145.50
N PHE A 100 14.36 -34.86 -144.60
CA PHE A 100 15.40 -33.90 -144.93
C PHE A 100 16.56 -34.51 -145.74
N THR A 101 16.77 -34.02 -146.97
CA THR A 101 17.94 -34.33 -147.81
C THR A 101 18.82 -33.10 -148.03
N PRO A 102 20.14 -33.16 -147.75
CA PRO A 102 21.01 -31.99 -147.89
C PRO A 102 21.35 -31.69 -149.37
N ASP A 103 21.29 -30.41 -149.73
CA ASP A 103 21.68 -29.93 -151.06
C ASP A 103 23.20 -30.02 -151.29
N GLU A 104 23.63 -30.67 -152.38
CA GLU A 104 25.04 -30.67 -152.79
C GLU A 104 25.38 -29.37 -153.54
N LEU A 105 26.24 -28.55 -152.93
CA LEU A 105 26.64 -27.27 -153.51
C LEU A 105 27.72 -27.47 -154.56
N SER A 106 27.38 -27.16 -155.81
CA SER A 106 28.35 -27.06 -156.90
C SER A 106 29.22 -25.80 -156.79
N LEU A 107 30.39 -25.79 -157.42
CA LEU A 107 31.30 -24.63 -157.45
C LEU A 107 30.62 -23.36 -158.00
N VAL A 108 29.69 -23.52 -158.95
CA VAL A 108 28.91 -22.42 -159.52
C VAL A 108 27.93 -21.86 -158.49
N ASP A 109 27.26 -22.72 -157.73
CA ASP A 109 26.33 -22.30 -156.68
C ASP A 109 27.05 -21.62 -155.51
N VAL A 110 28.30 -22.03 -155.23
CA VAL A 110 29.19 -21.33 -154.29
C VAL A 110 29.49 -19.93 -154.79
N LEU A 111 29.90 -19.78 -156.06
CA LEU A 111 30.14 -18.48 -156.67
C LEU A 111 28.86 -17.63 -156.82
N ALA A 112 27.67 -18.24 -156.85
CA ALA A 112 26.37 -17.55 -156.85
C ALA A 112 25.84 -17.25 -155.42
N LEU A 113 26.68 -17.38 -154.39
CA LEU A 113 26.36 -17.14 -152.97
C LEU A 113 25.27 -18.05 -152.37
N LYS A 114 24.84 -19.11 -153.06
CA LYS A 114 23.83 -20.08 -152.55
C LYS A 114 24.31 -20.92 -151.37
N GLY A 115 25.61 -20.91 -151.06
CA GLY A 115 26.14 -21.58 -149.87
C GLY A 115 25.44 -21.15 -148.57
N TRP A 116 25.03 -19.87 -148.50
CA TRP A 116 24.34 -19.30 -147.35
C TRP A 116 22.89 -19.77 -147.20
N THR A 117 22.13 -19.94 -148.30
CA THR A 117 20.74 -20.41 -148.22
C THR A 117 20.67 -21.87 -147.78
N SER A 118 21.55 -22.72 -148.32
CA SER A 118 21.64 -24.13 -147.92
C SER A 118 22.14 -24.30 -146.47
N SER A 119 22.97 -23.38 -145.95
CA SER A 119 23.38 -23.43 -144.54
C SER A 119 22.22 -23.23 -143.55
N ARG A 120 21.19 -22.46 -143.93
CA ARG A 120 19.99 -22.23 -143.09
C ARG A 120 19.10 -23.47 -143.00
N SER A 121 18.90 -24.19 -144.10
CA SER A 121 18.09 -25.42 -144.09
C SER A 121 18.76 -26.53 -143.27
N LEU A 122 20.09 -26.64 -143.34
CA LEU A 122 20.86 -27.56 -142.50
C LEU A 122 20.78 -27.25 -141.01
N LEU A 123 20.76 -25.96 -140.63
CA LEU A 123 20.60 -25.57 -139.23
C LEU A 123 19.22 -25.91 -138.67
N ALA A 124 18.16 -25.72 -139.47
CA ALA A 124 16.80 -26.12 -139.07
C ALA A 124 16.70 -27.63 -138.82
N ALA A 125 17.27 -28.44 -139.71
CA ALA A 125 17.28 -29.91 -139.56
C ALA A 125 18.03 -30.40 -138.30
N LEU A 126 19.10 -29.70 -137.88
CA LEU A 126 19.77 -30.01 -136.60
C LEU A 126 18.86 -29.75 -135.40
N GLN A 127 18.14 -28.63 -135.39
CA GLN A 127 17.24 -28.26 -134.30
C GLN A 127 16.06 -29.23 -134.19
N GLU A 128 15.46 -29.62 -135.31
CA GLU A 128 14.39 -30.63 -135.33
C GLU A 128 14.87 -31.98 -134.79
N ARG A 129 16.12 -32.35 -135.05
CA ARG A 129 16.69 -33.60 -134.54
C ARG A 129 16.99 -33.58 -133.05
N ASP A 130 17.45 -32.46 -132.49
CA ASP A 130 17.61 -32.32 -131.03
C ASP A 130 16.26 -32.40 -130.31
N ARG A 131 15.23 -31.81 -130.91
CA ARG A 131 13.87 -31.85 -130.36
C ARG A 131 13.33 -33.28 -130.29
N LEU A 132 13.50 -34.06 -131.37
CA LEU A 132 13.07 -35.45 -131.42
C LEU A 132 13.64 -36.29 -130.26
N GLU A 133 14.94 -36.17 -130.00
CA GLU A 133 15.61 -36.95 -128.94
C GLU A 133 15.03 -36.65 -127.55
N SER A 134 14.69 -35.38 -127.28
CA SER A 134 14.07 -34.98 -126.02
C SER A 134 12.64 -35.51 -125.85
N GLU A 135 11.88 -35.59 -126.94
CA GLU A 135 10.51 -36.10 -126.94
C GLU A 135 10.49 -37.62 -126.70
N ILE A 136 11.46 -38.38 -127.23
CA ILE A 136 11.62 -39.82 -126.98
C ILE A 136 11.94 -40.11 -125.51
N ALA A 137 12.85 -39.35 -124.90
CA ALA A 137 13.25 -39.58 -123.50
C ALA A 137 12.11 -39.30 -122.50
N ALA A 138 11.20 -38.37 -122.81
CA ALA A 138 10.02 -38.12 -121.98
C ALA A 138 9.08 -39.34 -121.97
N ALA A 139 8.78 -39.88 -123.15
CA ALA A 139 7.95 -41.06 -123.31
C ALA A 139 8.52 -42.31 -122.58
N GLU A 140 9.85 -42.50 -122.59
CA GLU A 140 10.50 -43.61 -121.86
C GLU A 140 10.24 -43.56 -120.35
N ASN A 141 10.23 -42.37 -119.73
CA ASN A 141 9.98 -42.23 -118.30
C ASN A 141 8.52 -42.52 -117.95
N THR A 142 7.58 -42.03 -118.76
CA THR A 142 6.15 -42.26 -118.55
C THR A 142 5.79 -43.75 -118.65
N ALA A 143 6.43 -44.49 -119.57
CA ALA A 143 6.26 -45.93 -119.69
C ALA A 143 6.73 -46.72 -118.45
N ASN A 144 7.82 -46.29 -117.80
CA ASN A 144 8.32 -46.94 -116.58
C ASN A 144 7.37 -46.75 -115.39
N ALA A 145 6.77 -45.57 -115.24
CA ALA A 145 5.80 -45.31 -114.16
C ALA A 145 4.53 -46.17 -114.29
N LEU A 146 4.13 -46.52 -115.53
CA LEU A 146 3.02 -47.44 -115.77
C LEU A 146 3.31 -48.86 -115.29
N LEU A 147 4.55 -49.33 -115.41
CA LEU A 147 4.95 -50.66 -114.91
C LEU A 147 4.87 -50.75 -113.38
N GLU A 148 5.20 -49.68 -112.66
CA GLU A 148 5.11 -49.67 -111.20
C GLU A 148 3.66 -49.76 -110.69
N GLN A 149 2.72 -49.10 -111.39
CA GLN A 149 1.29 -49.24 -111.06
C GLN A 149 0.79 -50.66 -111.30
N GLN A 150 1.30 -51.33 -112.33
CA GLN A 150 0.94 -52.72 -112.64
C GLN A 150 1.30 -53.66 -111.48
N ASP A 151 2.51 -53.51 -110.93
CA ASP A 151 2.94 -54.30 -109.77
C ASP A 151 2.05 -54.08 -108.53
N LEU A 152 1.60 -52.84 -108.32
CA LEU A 152 0.67 -52.52 -107.22
C LEU A 152 -0.70 -53.16 -107.42
N ALA A 153 -1.24 -53.15 -108.64
CA ALA A 153 -2.51 -53.79 -108.95
C ALA A 153 -2.44 -55.32 -108.76
N LEU A 154 -1.32 -55.95 -109.11
CA LEU A 154 -1.11 -57.39 -108.92
C LEU A 154 -1.08 -57.80 -107.44
N GLY A 155 -0.64 -56.92 -106.54
CA GLY A 155 -0.52 -57.20 -105.09
C GLY A 155 -1.78 -56.97 -104.26
N VAL A 156 -2.91 -56.54 -104.84
CA VAL A 156 -4.15 -56.25 -104.09
C VAL A 156 -4.79 -57.51 -103.46
N PRO A 157 -4.92 -58.66 -104.15
CA PRO A 157 -5.58 -59.85 -103.58
C PRO A 157 -4.90 -60.37 -102.30
N GLU A 158 -3.56 -60.40 -102.26
CA GLU A 158 -2.80 -60.84 -101.09
C GLU A 158 -3.06 -59.96 -99.86
N ARG A 159 -3.26 -58.64 -100.07
CA ARG A 159 -3.56 -57.70 -98.97
C ARG A 159 -4.97 -57.91 -98.41
N VAL A 160 -5.96 -58.10 -99.28
CA VAL A 160 -7.34 -58.38 -98.84
C VAL A 160 -7.42 -59.72 -98.09
N GLN A 161 -6.64 -60.72 -98.52
CA GLN A 161 -6.53 -61.98 -97.81
C GLN A 161 -5.90 -61.82 -96.41
N ALA A 162 -4.86 -60.99 -96.26
CA ALA A 162 -4.27 -60.71 -94.96
C ALA A 162 -5.27 -60.05 -93.98
N ASP A 163 -6.06 -59.09 -94.47
CA ASP A 163 -7.06 -58.39 -93.66
C ASP A 163 -8.22 -59.32 -93.24
N LEU A 164 -8.69 -60.20 -94.12
CA LEU A 164 -9.66 -61.27 -93.78
C LEU A 164 -9.12 -62.20 -92.69
N GLY A 165 -7.84 -62.57 -92.76
CA GLY A 165 -7.20 -63.40 -91.74
C GLY A 165 -7.12 -62.71 -90.36
N ALA A 166 -6.88 -61.41 -90.34
CA ALA A 166 -6.88 -60.61 -89.12
C ALA A 166 -8.29 -60.54 -88.49
N ALA A 167 -9.31 -60.27 -89.32
CA ALA A 167 -10.70 -60.25 -88.86
C ALA A 167 -11.14 -61.61 -88.29
N GLN A 168 -10.72 -62.72 -88.92
CA GLN A 168 -11.03 -64.06 -88.43
C GLN A 168 -10.38 -64.37 -87.06
N ALA A 169 -9.13 -63.94 -86.85
CA ALA A 169 -8.46 -64.11 -85.57
C ALA A 169 -9.17 -63.35 -84.45
N GLU A 170 -9.68 -62.15 -84.75
CA GLU A 170 -10.42 -61.33 -83.79
C GLU A 170 -11.77 -61.97 -83.43
N ILE A 171 -12.50 -62.50 -84.41
CA ILE A 171 -13.76 -63.23 -84.14
C ILE A 171 -13.50 -64.43 -83.22
N ARG A 172 -12.42 -65.19 -83.42
CA ARG A 172 -12.07 -66.31 -82.53
C ARG A 172 -11.74 -65.85 -81.11
N ARG A 173 -11.08 -64.69 -80.94
CA ARG A 173 -10.85 -64.08 -79.62
C ARG A 173 -12.17 -63.77 -78.93
N LEU A 174 -13.11 -63.14 -79.65
CA LEU A 174 -14.45 -62.82 -79.14
C LEU A 174 -15.28 -64.07 -78.84
N TYR A 175 -15.18 -65.11 -79.68
CA TYR A 175 -15.86 -66.37 -79.45
C TYR A 175 -15.38 -67.06 -78.16
N ALA A 176 -14.07 -67.03 -77.89
CA ALA A 176 -13.52 -67.54 -76.63
C ALA A 176 -14.00 -66.73 -75.41
N GLN A 177 -14.18 -65.41 -75.56
CA GLN A 177 -14.73 -64.56 -74.49
C GLN A 177 -16.22 -64.82 -74.27
N TRP A 178 -17.00 -64.95 -75.34
CA TRP A 178 -18.40 -65.33 -75.28
C TRP A 178 -18.58 -66.70 -74.62
N GLU A 179 -17.78 -67.71 -75.02
CA GLU A 179 -17.84 -69.04 -74.43
C GLU A 179 -17.49 -69.01 -72.94
N ALA A 180 -16.50 -68.19 -72.54
CA ALA A 180 -16.17 -67.98 -71.14
C ALA A 180 -17.34 -67.36 -70.34
N GLU A 181 -18.08 -66.40 -70.91
CA GLU A 181 -19.26 -65.82 -70.26
C GLU A 181 -20.47 -66.78 -70.24
N VAL A 182 -20.65 -67.62 -71.26
CA VAL A 182 -21.64 -68.71 -71.24
C VAL A 182 -21.29 -69.75 -70.18
N GLN A 183 -20.03 -70.14 -70.04
CA GLN A 183 -19.55 -71.04 -68.99
C GLN A 183 -19.67 -70.42 -67.59
N ALA A 184 -19.53 -69.09 -67.48
CA ALA A 184 -19.80 -68.34 -66.25
C ALA A 184 -21.29 -68.28 -65.90
N GLY A 185 -22.18 -68.73 -66.79
CA GLY A 185 -23.62 -68.84 -66.57
C GLY A 185 -24.43 -67.62 -67.01
N THR A 186 -23.83 -66.65 -67.70
CA THR A 186 -24.52 -65.47 -68.22
C THR A 186 -25.54 -65.88 -69.30
N GLN A 187 -26.80 -65.50 -69.12
CA GLN A 187 -27.92 -65.77 -70.03
C GLN A 187 -28.17 -64.56 -70.97
N ASP A 188 -28.94 -64.78 -72.03
CA ASP A 188 -29.31 -63.80 -73.08
C ASP A 188 -28.15 -63.29 -73.99
N ILE A 189 -26.97 -63.89 -73.89
CA ILE A 189 -25.83 -63.57 -74.77
C ILE A 189 -25.70 -64.51 -75.97
N GLN A 190 -26.56 -65.53 -76.11
CA GLN A 190 -26.53 -66.48 -77.24
C GLN A 190 -26.64 -65.82 -78.62
N PRO A 191 -27.49 -64.79 -78.84
CA PRO A 191 -27.56 -64.09 -80.13
C PRO A 191 -26.22 -63.47 -80.56
N LEU A 192 -25.34 -63.09 -79.61
CA LEU A 192 -24.00 -62.58 -79.91
C LEU A 192 -23.05 -63.68 -80.40
N GLY A 193 -23.18 -64.89 -79.86
CA GLY A 193 -22.43 -66.06 -80.36
C GLY A 193 -22.88 -66.46 -81.77
N ASP A 194 -24.19 -66.40 -82.03
CA ASP A 194 -24.78 -66.68 -83.35
C ASP A 194 -24.35 -65.64 -84.39
N SER A 195 -24.29 -64.36 -84.03
CA SER A 195 -23.83 -63.29 -84.93
C SER A 195 -22.33 -63.41 -85.24
N LEU A 196 -21.48 -63.70 -84.24
CA LEU A 196 -20.05 -63.95 -84.43
C LEU A 196 -19.80 -65.17 -85.32
N ALA A 197 -20.55 -66.26 -85.15
CA ALA A 197 -20.45 -67.44 -86.00
C ALA A 197 -20.89 -67.16 -87.45
N LEU A 198 -21.94 -66.35 -87.64
CA LEU A 198 -22.39 -65.95 -88.97
C LEU A 198 -21.32 -65.11 -89.70
N VAL A 199 -20.66 -64.20 -88.97
CA VAL A 199 -19.58 -63.36 -89.52
C VAL A 199 -18.29 -64.16 -89.76
N ASP A 200 -17.91 -65.12 -88.90
CA ASP A 200 -16.77 -66.02 -89.13
C ASP A 200 -16.95 -66.86 -90.40
N ASN A 201 -18.16 -67.40 -90.60
CA ASN A 201 -18.49 -68.15 -91.81
C ASN A 201 -18.44 -67.25 -93.06
N ALA A 202 -18.95 -66.01 -92.97
CA ALA A 202 -18.89 -65.06 -94.08
C ALA A 202 -17.43 -64.72 -94.44
N ILE A 203 -16.60 -64.33 -93.46
CA ILE A 203 -15.18 -64.02 -93.67
C ILE A 203 -14.40 -65.23 -94.18
N GLY A 204 -14.61 -66.41 -93.59
CA GLY A 204 -13.96 -67.64 -94.05
C GLY A 204 -14.33 -67.99 -95.49
N SER A 205 -15.60 -67.80 -95.88
CA SER A 205 -16.06 -68.01 -97.26
C SER A 205 -15.45 -66.99 -98.23
N SER A 206 -15.33 -65.73 -97.83
CA SER A 206 -14.68 -64.68 -98.63
C SER A 206 -13.17 -64.92 -98.77
N MET A 207 -12.51 -65.41 -97.72
CA MET A 207 -11.08 -65.74 -97.75
C MET A 207 -10.77 -66.89 -98.71
N GLU A 208 -11.59 -67.94 -98.67
CA GLU A 208 -11.47 -69.06 -99.59
C GLU A 208 -11.82 -68.66 -101.03
N ALA A 209 -12.83 -67.80 -101.21
CA ALA A 209 -13.22 -67.29 -102.53
C ALA A 209 -12.12 -66.45 -103.18
N VAL A 210 -11.42 -65.60 -102.42
CA VAL A 210 -10.27 -64.83 -102.92
C VAL A 210 -9.07 -65.73 -103.22
N TYR A 211 -8.85 -66.79 -102.42
CA TYR A 211 -7.75 -67.73 -102.65
C TYR A 211 -7.95 -68.61 -103.90
N GLN A 212 -9.18 -69.05 -104.16
CA GLN A 212 -9.52 -69.90 -105.31
C GLN A 212 -9.85 -69.11 -106.58
N ALA A 213 -9.86 -67.78 -106.51
CA ALA A 213 -10.21 -66.94 -107.63
C ALA A 213 -9.21 -67.11 -108.80
N THR A 214 -9.78 -67.26 -109.99
CA THR A 214 -9.08 -67.28 -111.28
C THR A 214 -9.03 -65.87 -111.87
N GLU A 215 -8.14 -65.62 -112.84
CA GLU A 215 -7.97 -64.28 -113.45
C GLU A 215 -9.29 -63.65 -113.93
N ASP A 216 -10.26 -64.45 -114.40
CA ASP A 216 -11.55 -63.97 -114.92
C ASP A 216 -12.53 -63.48 -113.83
N ASN A 217 -12.42 -63.93 -112.57
CA ASN A 217 -13.35 -63.60 -111.48
C ASN A 217 -12.67 -62.99 -110.23
N LEU A 218 -11.36 -62.79 -110.29
CA LEU A 218 -10.56 -62.23 -109.20
C LEU A 218 -11.03 -60.84 -108.75
N LEU A 219 -11.43 -59.98 -109.69
CA LEU A 219 -11.86 -58.62 -109.33
C LEU A 219 -13.16 -58.63 -108.52
N ASP A 220 -14.19 -59.32 -109.02
CA ASP A 220 -15.51 -59.36 -108.39
C ASP A 220 -15.44 -60.02 -107.00
N THR A 221 -14.65 -61.08 -106.89
CA THR A 221 -14.42 -61.79 -105.61
C THR A 221 -13.66 -60.93 -104.59
N VAL A 222 -12.66 -60.16 -105.00
CA VAL A 222 -11.93 -59.25 -104.12
C VAL A 222 -12.81 -58.08 -103.65
N LEU A 223 -13.61 -57.47 -104.53
CA LEU A 223 -14.53 -56.39 -104.15
C LEU A 223 -15.61 -56.87 -103.18
N GLN A 224 -16.18 -58.05 -103.43
CA GLN A 224 -17.16 -58.64 -102.54
C GLN A 224 -16.53 -58.95 -101.17
N ALA A 225 -15.28 -59.42 -101.13
CA ALA A 225 -14.54 -59.65 -99.89
C ALA A 225 -14.28 -58.35 -99.10
N GLU A 226 -13.97 -57.23 -99.77
CA GLU A 226 -13.80 -55.92 -99.12
C GLU A 226 -15.11 -55.38 -98.51
N GLU A 227 -16.24 -55.58 -99.19
CA GLU A 227 -17.57 -55.22 -98.66
C GLU A 227 -17.90 -56.05 -97.41
N GLN A 228 -17.65 -57.37 -97.46
CA GLN A 228 -17.84 -58.25 -96.31
C GLN A 228 -16.92 -57.89 -95.13
N LEU A 229 -15.66 -57.53 -95.38
CA LEU A 229 -14.74 -57.03 -94.35
C LEU A 229 -15.28 -55.79 -93.63
N THR A 230 -15.87 -54.87 -94.39
CA THR A 230 -16.42 -53.63 -93.84
C THR A 230 -17.61 -53.90 -92.92
N MET A 231 -18.56 -54.74 -93.37
CA MET A 231 -19.72 -55.14 -92.55
C MET A 231 -19.33 -55.99 -91.33
N ALA A 232 -18.35 -56.88 -91.50
CA ALA A 232 -17.83 -57.70 -90.41
C ALA A 232 -17.16 -56.84 -89.32
N GLY A 233 -16.40 -55.82 -89.71
CA GLY A 233 -15.72 -54.92 -88.76
C GLY A 233 -16.67 -54.23 -87.78
N GLU A 234 -17.82 -53.75 -88.24
CA GLU A 234 -18.84 -53.13 -87.38
C GLU A 234 -19.44 -54.15 -86.40
N THR A 235 -19.76 -55.35 -86.88
CA THR A 235 -20.34 -56.40 -86.04
C THR A 235 -19.35 -56.92 -84.99
N ILE A 236 -18.07 -57.05 -85.34
CA ILE A 236 -16.99 -57.43 -84.42
C ILE A 236 -16.83 -56.38 -83.30
N ALA A 237 -16.82 -55.09 -83.65
CA ALA A 237 -16.68 -54.01 -82.68
C ALA A 237 -17.86 -53.96 -81.69
N GLN A 238 -19.09 -54.08 -82.19
CA GLN A 238 -20.29 -54.11 -81.35
C GLN A 238 -20.28 -55.32 -80.41
N ALA A 239 -19.91 -56.50 -80.90
CA ALA A 239 -19.84 -57.71 -80.08
C ALA A 239 -18.77 -57.63 -78.97
N ASP A 240 -17.62 -56.99 -79.22
CA ASP A 240 -16.59 -56.75 -78.19
C ASP A 240 -17.09 -55.82 -77.08
N GLU A 241 -17.80 -54.75 -77.43
CA GLU A 241 -18.40 -53.82 -76.48
C GLU A 241 -19.45 -54.51 -75.61
N ASP A 242 -20.39 -55.23 -76.23
CA ASP A 242 -21.48 -55.90 -75.53
C ASP A 242 -20.96 -57.02 -74.59
N LEU A 243 -19.98 -57.82 -75.03
CA LEU A 243 -19.35 -58.85 -74.20
C LEU A 243 -18.57 -58.26 -73.03
N THR A 244 -17.85 -57.16 -73.26
CA THR A 244 -17.11 -56.46 -72.20
C THR A 244 -18.06 -55.84 -71.16
N ALA A 245 -19.17 -55.27 -71.60
CA ALA A 245 -20.21 -54.72 -70.73
C ALA A 245 -20.87 -55.83 -69.89
N ALA A 246 -21.28 -56.95 -70.52
CA ALA A 246 -21.90 -58.09 -69.83
C ALA A 246 -20.99 -58.66 -68.73
N ARG A 247 -19.69 -58.84 -69.03
CA ARG A 247 -18.70 -59.30 -68.06
C ARG A 247 -18.53 -58.33 -66.90
N THR A 248 -18.46 -57.04 -67.18
CA THR A 248 -18.28 -55.99 -66.16
C THR A 248 -19.46 -55.98 -65.21
N HIS A 249 -20.69 -55.97 -65.74
CA HIS A 249 -21.90 -56.01 -64.93
C HIS A 249 -21.98 -57.26 -64.04
N ARG A 250 -21.63 -58.44 -64.56
CA ARG A 250 -21.60 -59.67 -63.76
C ARG A 250 -20.61 -59.58 -62.59
N VAL A 251 -19.39 -59.08 -62.84
CA VAL A 251 -18.36 -58.96 -61.79
C VAL A 251 -18.80 -57.94 -60.73
N ASP A 252 -19.32 -56.79 -61.15
CA ASP A 252 -19.78 -55.74 -60.23
C ASP A 252 -20.95 -56.23 -59.37
N ALA A 253 -21.90 -56.94 -59.96
CA ALA A 253 -23.03 -57.55 -59.24
C ALA A 253 -22.53 -58.57 -58.19
N GLN A 254 -21.58 -59.45 -58.55
CA GLN A 254 -21.00 -60.41 -57.61
C GLN A 254 -20.30 -59.72 -56.43
N VAL A 255 -19.54 -58.65 -56.69
CA VAL A 255 -18.87 -57.87 -55.65
C VAL A 255 -19.90 -57.16 -54.75
N ALA A 256 -20.95 -56.58 -55.32
CA ALA A 256 -22.02 -55.92 -54.57
C ALA A 256 -22.74 -56.91 -53.63
N THR A 257 -23.15 -58.08 -54.15
CA THR A 257 -23.81 -59.12 -53.34
C THR A 257 -22.91 -59.64 -52.21
N GLU A 258 -21.61 -59.86 -52.46
CA GLU A 258 -20.70 -60.34 -51.40
C GLU A 258 -20.52 -59.30 -50.29
N ARG A 259 -20.45 -58.01 -50.63
CA ARG A 259 -20.43 -56.92 -49.65
C ARG A 259 -21.71 -56.88 -48.81
N VAL A 260 -22.87 -57.05 -49.45
CA VAL A 260 -24.16 -57.13 -48.75
C VAL A 260 -24.17 -58.33 -47.80
N ARG A 261 -23.74 -59.53 -48.23
CA ARG A 261 -23.68 -60.71 -47.36
C ARG A 261 -22.79 -60.49 -46.13
N SER A 262 -21.63 -59.88 -46.31
CA SER A 262 -20.74 -59.54 -45.19
C SER A 262 -21.42 -58.56 -44.21
N ALA A 263 -22.07 -57.51 -44.72
CA ALA A 263 -22.76 -56.53 -43.88
C ALA A 263 -23.96 -57.14 -43.13
N VAL A 264 -24.73 -58.00 -43.79
CA VAL A 264 -25.86 -58.74 -43.18
C VAL A 264 -25.36 -59.69 -42.09
N ALA A 265 -24.25 -60.40 -42.32
CA ALA A 265 -23.63 -61.27 -41.32
C ALA A 265 -23.16 -60.49 -40.08
N GLU A 266 -22.60 -59.29 -40.27
CA GLU A 266 -22.17 -58.42 -39.17
C GLU A 266 -23.39 -57.92 -38.36
N VAL A 267 -24.41 -57.39 -39.04
CA VAL A 267 -25.65 -56.90 -38.41
C VAL A 267 -26.35 -58.01 -37.63
N SER A 268 -26.47 -59.20 -38.20
CA SER A 268 -27.10 -60.36 -37.53
C SER A 268 -26.31 -60.84 -36.32
N THR A 269 -24.98 -60.92 -36.42
CA THR A 269 -24.10 -61.27 -35.29
C THR A 269 -24.24 -60.26 -34.14
N ARG A 270 -24.25 -58.96 -34.48
CA ARG A 270 -24.42 -57.88 -33.50
C ARG A 270 -25.79 -57.94 -32.83
N TRP A 271 -26.85 -58.16 -33.59
CA TRP A 271 -28.20 -58.32 -33.07
C TRP A 271 -28.31 -59.53 -32.12
N GLN A 272 -27.73 -60.67 -32.50
CA GLN A 272 -27.71 -61.87 -31.66
C GLN A 272 -26.97 -61.64 -30.33
N ALA A 273 -25.82 -60.96 -30.37
CA ALA A 273 -25.08 -60.59 -29.16
C ALA A 273 -25.90 -59.69 -28.22
N LEU A 274 -26.72 -58.77 -28.77
CA LEU A 274 -27.61 -57.92 -27.99
C LEU A 274 -28.78 -58.72 -27.38
N GLN A 275 -29.32 -59.71 -28.11
CA GLN A 275 -30.34 -60.61 -27.58
C GLN A 275 -29.82 -61.46 -26.41
N GLU A 276 -28.59 -61.97 -26.50
CA GLU A 276 -27.94 -62.70 -25.40
C GLU A 276 -27.75 -61.83 -24.15
N GLN A 277 -27.64 -60.51 -24.33
CA GLN A 277 -27.56 -59.52 -23.26
C GLN A 277 -28.93 -59.03 -22.76
N GLY A 278 -30.04 -59.63 -23.22
CA GLY A 278 -31.40 -59.37 -22.74
C GLY A 278 -32.16 -58.27 -23.51
N VAL A 279 -31.69 -57.85 -24.68
CA VAL A 279 -32.42 -56.91 -25.55
C VAL A 279 -33.56 -57.63 -26.27
N THR A 280 -34.77 -57.09 -26.20
CA THR A 280 -35.99 -57.67 -26.78
C THR A 280 -36.77 -56.69 -27.67
N ASP A 281 -36.09 -55.67 -28.20
CA ASP A 281 -36.72 -54.63 -29.02
C ASP A 281 -37.27 -55.18 -30.34
N SER A 282 -38.60 -55.19 -30.49
CA SER A 282 -39.28 -55.71 -31.67
C SER A 282 -39.02 -54.88 -32.92
N SER A 283 -38.73 -53.58 -32.78
CA SER A 283 -38.48 -52.71 -33.93
C SER A 283 -37.11 -53.01 -34.57
N ALA A 284 -36.08 -53.22 -33.75
CA ALA A 284 -34.77 -53.65 -34.20
C ALA A 284 -34.82 -55.05 -34.82
N ALA A 285 -35.59 -55.97 -34.22
CA ALA A 285 -35.82 -57.30 -34.78
C ALA A 285 -36.45 -57.25 -36.19
N GLN A 286 -37.48 -56.41 -36.37
CA GLN A 286 -38.15 -56.23 -37.65
C GLN A 286 -37.19 -55.66 -38.71
N ARG A 287 -36.42 -54.62 -38.36
CA ARG A 287 -35.41 -53.99 -39.22
C ARG A 287 -34.34 -54.99 -39.69
N VAL A 288 -33.85 -55.84 -38.79
CA VAL A 288 -32.87 -56.89 -39.14
C VAL A 288 -33.49 -57.93 -40.08
N ASN A 289 -34.76 -58.30 -39.87
CA ASN A 289 -35.48 -59.18 -40.79
C ASN A 289 -35.71 -58.55 -42.17
N GLU A 290 -36.07 -57.26 -42.24
CA GLU A 290 -36.20 -56.53 -43.52
C GLU A 290 -34.89 -56.56 -44.31
N LEU A 291 -33.75 -56.42 -43.63
CA LEU A 291 -32.44 -56.54 -44.26
C LEU A 291 -32.14 -57.97 -44.77
N LEU A 292 -32.52 -58.99 -44.00
CA LEU A 292 -32.38 -60.39 -44.40
C LEU A 292 -33.25 -60.72 -45.64
N GLU A 293 -34.48 -60.22 -45.68
CA GLU A 293 -35.37 -60.36 -46.84
C GLU A 293 -34.83 -59.64 -48.07
N ALA A 294 -34.33 -58.41 -47.92
CA ALA A 294 -33.69 -57.67 -49.01
C ALA A 294 -32.45 -58.38 -49.58
N SER A 295 -31.61 -58.96 -48.71
CA SER A 295 -30.47 -59.78 -49.12
C SER A 295 -30.89 -61.04 -49.87
N ALA A 296 -31.96 -61.72 -49.43
CA ALA A 296 -32.46 -62.90 -50.11
C ALA A 296 -33.04 -62.58 -51.50
N GLY A 297 -33.76 -61.45 -51.62
CA GLY A 297 -34.25 -60.94 -52.90
C GLY A 297 -33.11 -60.58 -53.87
N LEU A 298 -31.99 -60.05 -53.35
CA LEU A 298 -30.78 -59.79 -54.14
C LEU A 298 -30.12 -61.07 -54.66
N ASP A 299 -30.08 -62.14 -53.85
CA ASP A 299 -29.61 -63.45 -54.30
C ASP A 299 -30.52 -64.04 -55.39
N GLU A 300 -31.84 -63.82 -55.30
CA GLU A 300 -32.81 -64.25 -56.31
C GLU A 300 -32.64 -63.49 -57.64
N THR A 301 -32.43 -62.17 -57.61
CA THR A 301 -32.16 -61.39 -58.82
C THR A 301 -30.84 -61.80 -59.47
N LEU A 302 -29.79 -62.08 -58.68
CA LEU A 302 -28.51 -62.57 -59.19
C LEU A 302 -28.64 -63.95 -59.88
N ASN A 303 -29.54 -64.81 -59.40
CA ASN A 303 -29.78 -66.15 -59.96
C ASN A 303 -30.43 -66.13 -61.36
N ALA A 304 -31.09 -65.03 -61.77
CA ALA A 304 -31.58 -64.88 -63.13
C ALA A 304 -30.43 -64.84 -64.15
N ALA A 305 -29.25 -64.39 -63.73
CA ALA A 305 -28.00 -64.41 -64.49
C ALA A 305 -28.04 -63.73 -65.86
N THR A 306 -28.94 -62.75 -66.06
CA THR A 306 -29.00 -61.91 -67.27
C THR A 306 -28.26 -60.58 -67.06
N VAL A 307 -27.90 -59.90 -68.15
CA VAL A 307 -27.19 -58.59 -68.08
C VAL A 307 -28.03 -57.55 -67.34
N GLU A 308 -29.34 -57.47 -67.60
CA GLU A 308 -30.26 -56.57 -66.90
C GLU A 308 -30.36 -56.91 -65.40
N ALA A 309 -30.38 -58.21 -65.06
CA ALA A 309 -30.40 -58.65 -63.68
C ALA A 309 -29.11 -58.28 -62.94
N PHE A 310 -27.94 -58.36 -63.56
CA PHE A 310 -26.68 -57.93 -62.96
C PHE A 310 -26.62 -56.40 -62.73
N GLN A 311 -27.12 -55.60 -63.66
CA GLN A 311 -27.24 -54.15 -63.47
C GLN A 311 -28.19 -53.82 -62.30
N SER A 312 -29.36 -54.47 -62.26
CA SER A 312 -30.32 -54.28 -61.18
C SER A 312 -29.78 -54.74 -59.83
N ALA A 313 -29.09 -55.89 -59.77
CA ALA A 313 -28.47 -56.42 -58.56
C ALA A 313 -27.39 -55.48 -58.01
N THR A 314 -26.64 -54.79 -58.86
CA THR A 314 -25.63 -53.81 -58.40
C THR A 314 -26.30 -52.62 -57.68
N VAL A 315 -27.37 -52.05 -58.27
CA VAL A 315 -28.11 -50.92 -57.68
C VAL A 315 -28.80 -51.32 -56.38
N VAL A 316 -29.53 -52.44 -56.40
CA VAL A 316 -30.22 -52.97 -55.20
C VAL A 316 -29.21 -53.36 -54.12
N GLY A 317 -28.03 -53.84 -54.51
CA GLY A 317 -26.93 -54.16 -53.61
C GLY A 317 -26.43 -52.93 -52.84
N ASP A 318 -26.19 -51.81 -53.52
CA ASP A 318 -25.77 -50.56 -52.89
C ASP A 318 -26.85 -49.99 -51.95
N GLU A 319 -28.13 -50.05 -52.34
CA GLU A 319 -29.26 -49.64 -51.49
C GLU A 319 -29.35 -50.50 -50.22
N THR A 320 -29.23 -51.83 -50.36
CA THR A 320 -29.27 -52.78 -49.25
C THR A 320 -28.08 -52.57 -48.29
N LEU A 321 -26.91 -52.22 -48.81
CA LEU A 321 -25.74 -51.89 -48.00
C LEU A 321 -25.92 -50.58 -47.21
N GLY A 322 -26.59 -49.59 -47.80
CA GLY A 322 -27.02 -48.38 -47.11
C GLY A 322 -27.99 -48.67 -45.95
N LEU A 323 -28.96 -49.58 -46.17
CA LEU A 323 -29.85 -50.05 -45.12
C LEU A 323 -29.09 -50.78 -43.99
N ALA A 324 -28.17 -51.69 -44.34
CA ALA A 324 -27.35 -52.42 -43.38
C ALA A 324 -26.55 -51.46 -42.46
N THR A 325 -25.93 -50.44 -43.05
CA THR A 325 -25.16 -49.42 -42.32
C THR A 325 -26.05 -48.65 -41.34
N THR A 326 -27.26 -48.28 -41.77
CA THR A 326 -28.23 -47.57 -40.92
C THR A 326 -28.70 -48.44 -39.75
N ILE A 327 -28.98 -49.73 -40.01
CA ILE A 327 -29.35 -50.70 -38.96
C ILE A 327 -28.20 -50.89 -37.97
N MET A 328 -26.95 -51.00 -38.44
CA MET A 328 -25.80 -51.12 -37.54
C MET A 328 -25.69 -49.94 -36.57
N GLY A 329 -25.83 -48.71 -37.07
CA GLY A 329 -25.82 -47.51 -36.23
C GLY A 329 -26.95 -47.48 -35.20
N GLU A 330 -28.13 -48.01 -35.54
CA GLU A 330 -29.24 -48.15 -34.58
C GLU A 330 -28.96 -49.20 -33.49
N LEU A 331 -28.36 -50.34 -33.86
CA LEU A 331 -27.95 -51.38 -32.91
C LEU A 331 -26.84 -50.89 -31.97
N GLU A 332 -25.89 -50.09 -32.47
CA GLU A 332 -24.88 -49.43 -31.63
C GLU A 332 -25.50 -48.43 -30.66
N ALA A 333 -26.44 -47.59 -31.12
CA ALA A 333 -27.16 -46.67 -30.25
C ALA A 333 -27.99 -47.38 -29.19
N LEU A 334 -28.53 -48.56 -29.50
CA LEU A 334 -29.25 -49.42 -28.57
C LEU A 334 -28.33 -49.98 -27.47
N ASP A 335 -27.15 -50.49 -27.84
CA ASP A 335 -26.16 -50.99 -26.87
C ASP A 335 -25.62 -49.86 -25.97
N ALA A 336 -25.40 -48.67 -26.54
CA ALA A 336 -24.98 -47.50 -25.79
C ALA A 336 -26.05 -47.08 -24.75
N ALA A 337 -27.34 -47.08 -25.13
CA ALA A 337 -28.44 -46.80 -24.22
C ALA A 337 -28.53 -47.85 -23.09
N ARG A 338 -28.39 -49.14 -23.43
CA ARG A 338 -28.35 -50.23 -22.44
C ARG A 338 -27.22 -50.02 -21.43
N SER A 339 -26.00 -49.81 -21.90
CA SER A 339 -24.81 -49.63 -21.07
C SER A 339 -24.90 -48.37 -20.19
N ALA A 340 -25.43 -47.27 -20.74
CA ALA A 340 -25.64 -46.04 -19.99
C ALA A 340 -26.66 -46.22 -18.86
N SER A 341 -27.77 -46.92 -19.13
CA SER A 341 -28.79 -47.21 -18.11
C SER A 341 -28.24 -48.05 -16.95
N GLU A 342 -27.40 -49.05 -17.25
CA GLU A 342 -26.76 -49.92 -16.26
C GLU A 342 -25.81 -49.14 -15.35
N ALA A 343 -24.94 -48.34 -15.96
CA ALA A 343 -23.99 -47.52 -15.24
C ALA A 343 -24.69 -46.46 -14.38
N GLY A 344 -25.77 -45.86 -14.89
CA GLY A 344 -26.60 -44.89 -14.16
C GLY A 344 -27.25 -45.51 -12.92
N ILE A 345 -27.89 -46.67 -13.07
CA ILE A 345 -28.53 -47.38 -11.95
C ILE A 345 -27.50 -47.79 -10.91
N THR A 346 -26.36 -48.35 -11.32
CA THR A 346 -25.31 -48.78 -10.39
C THR A 346 -24.76 -47.61 -9.57
N ARG A 347 -24.51 -46.45 -10.22
CA ARG A 347 -24.09 -45.23 -9.51
C ARG A 347 -25.17 -44.72 -8.57
N GLY A 348 -26.43 -44.71 -9.01
CA GLY A 348 -27.55 -44.32 -8.18
C GLY A 348 -27.72 -45.21 -6.95
N GLN A 349 -27.57 -46.53 -7.07
CA GLN A 349 -27.62 -47.46 -5.94
C GLN A 349 -26.52 -47.20 -4.92
N ALA A 350 -25.30 -46.91 -5.38
CA ALA A 350 -24.19 -46.54 -4.51
C ALA A 350 -24.49 -45.25 -3.74
N LEU A 351 -24.98 -44.20 -4.42
CA LEU A 351 -25.40 -42.94 -3.79
C LEU A 351 -26.57 -43.13 -2.83
N ALA A 352 -27.51 -44.02 -3.14
CA ALA A 352 -28.64 -44.31 -2.25
C ALA A 352 -28.18 -44.98 -0.94
N THR A 353 -27.14 -45.81 -1.03
CA THR A 353 -26.50 -46.43 0.14
C THR A 353 -25.76 -45.37 0.96
N GLU A 354 -24.95 -44.54 0.31
CA GLU A 354 -24.23 -43.43 0.95
C GLU A 354 -25.18 -42.46 1.66
N ALA A 355 -26.27 -42.06 1.00
CA ALA A 355 -27.27 -41.17 1.58
C ALA A 355 -28.00 -41.79 2.78
N ARG A 356 -28.27 -43.10 2.76
CA ARG A 356 -28.80 -43.82 3.92
C ARG A 356 -27.81 -43.86 5.07
N ASP A 357 -26.55 -44.19 4.80
CA ASP A 357 -25.51 -44.27 5.83
C ASP A 357 -25.27 -42.91 6.48
N ALA A 358 -25.28 -41.83 5.68
CA ALA A 358 -25.19 -40.45 6.16
C ALA A 358 -26.39 -40.08 7.06
N LEU A 359 -27.62 -40.44 6.67
CA LEU A 359 -28.80 -40.24 7.51
C LEU A 359 -28.73 -40.99 8.84
N VAL A 360 -28.26 -42.25 8.84
CA VAL A 360 -28.07 -43.04 10.06
C VAL A 360 -27.02 -42.40 10.96
N ALA A 361 -25.87 -42.01 10.42
CA ALA A 361 -24.82 -41.32 11.18
C ALA A 361 -25.32 -39.99 11.77
N ALA A 362 -26.08 -39.21 11.00
CA ALA A 362 -26.69 -37.96 11.45
C ALA A 362 -27.69 -38.18 12.58
N GLN A 363 -28.52 -39.24 12.49
CA GLN A 363 -29.47 -39.64 13.54
C GLN A 363 -28.75 -40.10 14.83
N GLU A 364 -27.61 -40.78 14.73
CA GLU A 364 -26.81 -41.19 15.89
C GLU A 364 -26.16 -39.99 16.60
N GLN A 365 -25.65 -39.03 15.83
CA GLN A 365 -25.02 -37.81 16.37
C GLN A 365 -26.05 -36.84 16.98
N HIS A 366 -27.22 -36.72 16.34
CA HIS A 366 -28.28 -35.81 16.75
C HIS A 366 -29.60 -36.57 16.96
N PRO A 367 -29.72 -37.35 18.05
CA PRO A 367 -30.89 -38.21 18.29
C PRO A 367 -32.21 -37.45 18.50
N GLN A 368 -32.13 -36.14 18.73
CA GLN A 368 -33.29 -35.28 18.95
C GLN A 368 -33.82 -34.63 17.66
N VAL A 369 -33.10 -34.75 16.54
CA VAL A 369 -33.55 -34.27 15.23
C VAL A 369 -34.26 -35.39 14.49
N PHE A 370 -35.45 -35.08 13.97
CA PHE A 370 -36.20 -35.96 13.08
C PHE A 370 -35.96 -35.51 11.62
N TRP A 371 -35.27 -36.35 10.85
CA TRP A 371 -34.83 -36.08 9.47
C TRP A 371 -35.93 -36.29 8.43
N ASP A 372 -37.01 -35.51 8.51
CA ASP A 372 -38.21 -35.67 7.68
C ASP A 372 -37.97 -35.37 6.18
N SER A 373 -37.25 -34.28 5.89
CA SER A 373 -36.97 -33.81 4.52
C SER A 373 -35.96 -34.72 3.81
N SER A 374 -34.80 -34.95 4.42
CA SER A 374 -33.74 -35.74 3.79
C SER A 374 -34.12 -37.22 3.68
N ALA A 375 -34.86 -37.79 4.64
CA ALA A 375 -35.35 -39.16 4.53
C ALA A 375 -36.36 -39.33 3.38
N ALA A 376 -37.26 -38.36 3.17
CA ALA A 376 -38.22 -38.38 2.07
C ALA A 376 -37.51 -38.33 0.70
N ASP A 377 -36.47 -37.50 0.55
CA ASP A 377 -35.69 -37.42 -0.69
C ASP A 377 -34.91 -38.73 -0.95
N VAL A 378 -34.35 -39.35 0.09
CA VAL A 378 -33.67 -40.66 -0.04
C VAL A 378 -34.64 -41.76 -0.44
N GLU A 379 -35.86 -41.75 0.11
CA GLU A 379 -36.91 -42.69 -0.28
C GLU A 379 -37.35 -42.47 -1.73
N LEU A 380 -37.55 -41.21 -2.15
CA LEU A 380 -37.88 -40.86 -3.54
C LEU A 380 -36.77 -41.30 -4.51
N GLY A 381 -35.51 -41.04 -4.19
CA GLY A 381 -34.36 -41.49 -4.99
C GLY A 381 -34.30 -43.01 -5.13
N ALA A 382 -34.58 -43.76 -4.07
CA ALA A 382 -34.65 -45.22 -4.12
C ALA A 382 -35.82 -45.73 -4.98
N GLN A 383 -36.98 -45.07 -4.92
CA GLN A 383 -38.13 -45.40 -5.77
C GLN A 383 -37.82 -45.17 -7.26
N LEU A 384 -37.22 -44.04 -7.62
CA LEU A 384 -36.80 -43.72 -8.99
C LEU A 384 -35.82 -44.76 -9.55
N LEU A 385 -34.88 -45.27 -8.72
CA LEU A 385 -33.97 -46.34 -9.13
C LEU A 385 -34.70 -47.67 -9.36
N SER A 386 -35.67 -48.01 -8.50
CA SER A 386 -36.49 -49.22 -8.70
C SER A 386 -37.32 -49.13 -9.98
N ASP A 387 -37.87 -47.95 -10.29
CA ASP A 387 -38.58 -47.72 -11.55
C ASP A 387 -37.63 -47.75 -12.76
N ALA A 388 -36.42 -47.22 -12.63
CA ALA A 388 -35.38 -47.32 -13.66
C ALA A 388 -35.01 -48.78 -13.96
N GLU A 389 -34.83 -49.62 -12.95
CA GLU A 389 -34.59 -51.06 -13.11
C GLU A 389 -35.75 -51.75 -13.83
N ARG A 390 -37.00 -51.40 -13.48
CA ARG A 390 -38.19 -51.95 -14.13
C ARG A 390 -38.28 -51.56 -15.60
N GLN A 391 -37.92 -50.32 -15.96
CA GLN A 391 -37.88 -49.87 -17.36
C GLN A 391 -36.74 -50.55 -18.13
N ARG A 392 -35.56 -50.71 -17.52
CA ARG A 392 -34.42 -51.43 -18.11
C ARG A 392 -34.77 -52.89 -18.42
N ALA A 393 -35.48 -53.56 -17.51
CA ALA A 393 -35.88 -54.95 -17.66
C ALA A 393 -36.84 -55.21 -18.85
N GLN A 394 -37.44 -54.18 -19.43
CA GLN A 394 -38.27 -54.32 -20.63
C GLN A 394 -37.45 -54.61 -21.90
N GLY A 395 -36.13 -54.35 -21.89
CA GLY A 395 -35.23 -54.72 -22.99
C GLY A 395 -35.41 -53.91 -24.28
N THR A 396 -36.17 -52.80 -24.25
CA THR A 396 -36.45 -51.93 -25.42
C THR A 396 -35.59 -50.67 -25.43
N GLN A 397 -35.38 -50.06 -26.60
CA GLN A 397 -34.61 -48.81 -26.72
C GLN A 397 -35.22 -47.68 -25.88
N TYR A 398 -36.56 -47.57 -25.90
CA TYR A 398 -37.29 -46.61 -25.09
C TYR A 398 -37.09 -46.89 -23.60
N GLY A 399 -37.25 -48.16 -23.18
CA GLY A 399 -37.04 -48.58 -21.79
C GLY A 399 -35.64 -48.27 -21.27
N TYR A 400 -34.59 -48.51 -22.07
CA TYR A 400 -33.21 -48.16 -21.69
C TYR A 400 -33.00 -46.64 -21.55
N ARG A 401 -33.55 -45.83 -22.46
CA ARG A 401 -33.44 -44.36 -22.37
C ARG A 401 -34.19 -43.81 -21.16
N THR A 402 -35.40 -44.29 -20.90
CA THR A 402 -36.18 -43.90 -19.73
C THR A 402 -35.52 -44.36 -18.43
N ALA A 403 -34.94 -45.56 -18.41
CA ALA A 403 -34.17 -46.04 -17.26
C ALA A 403 -32.96 -45.14 -16.97
N ALA A 404 -32.23 -44.72 -18.00
CA ALA A 404 -31.10 -43.81 -17.84
C ALA A 404 -31.53 -42.44 -17.28
N SER A 405 -32.64 -41.86 -17.78
CA SER A 405 -33.13 -40.58 -17.27
C SER A 405 -33.64 -40.66 -15.83
N LEU A 406 -34.38 -41.71 -15.48
CA LEU A 406 -34.84 -41.94 -14.10
C LEU A 406 -33.66 -42.14 -13.14
N ALA A 407 -32.61 -42.85 -13.57
CA ALA A 407 -31.41 -43.01 -12.77
C ALA A 407 -30.63 -41.70 -12.58
N GLU A 408 -30.64 -40.79 -13.56
CA GLU A 408 -30.04 -39.45 -13.44
C GLU A 408 -30.83 -38.54 -12.49
N GLU A 409 -32.16 -38.56 -12.58
CA GLU A 409 -33.04 -37.86 -11.65
C GLU A 409 -32.85 -38.37 -10.21
N ALA A 410 -32.77 -39.69 -10.03
CA ALA A 410 -32.46 -40.30 -8.74
C ALA A 410 -31.11 -39.83 -8.17
N GLN A 411 -30.05 -39.82 -8.99
CA GLN A 411 -28.73 -39.34 -8.57
C GLN A 411 -28.77 -37.87 -8.12
N THR A 412 -29.53 -37.03 -8.82
CA THR A 412 -29.70 -35.61 -8.48
C THR A 412 -30.41 -35.45 -7.14
N THR A 413 -31.52 -36.16 -6.93
CA THR A 413 -32.28 -36.14 -5.67
C THR A 413 -31.43 -36.65 -4.50
N LEU A 414 -30.71 -37.76 -4.67
CA LEU A 414 -29.86 -38.35 -3.63
C LEU A 414 -28.68 -37.44 -3.27
N THR A 415 -28.06 -36.79 -4.25
CA THR A 415 -26.99 -35.81 -4.00
C THR A 415 -27.51 -34.59 -3.24
N ALA A 416 -28.70 -34.10 -3.60
CA ALA A 416 -29.35 -33.02 -2.88
C ALA A 416 -29.68 -33.42 -1.43
N ALA A 417 -30.15 -34.65 -1.21
CA ALA A 417 -30.40 -35.18 0.13
C ALA A 417 -29.11 -35.22 0.98
N LEU A 418 -27.99 -35.71 0.42
CA LEU A 418 -26.69 -35.71 1.11
C LEU A 418 -26.26 -34.29 1.53
N GLY A 419 -26.42 -33.31 0.63
CA GLY A 419 -26.15 -31.90 0.94
C GLY A 419 -27.03 -31.37 2.08
N LYS A 420 -28.34 -31.67 2.04
CA LYS A 420 -29.29 -31.27 3.09
C LYS A 420 -28.94 -31.87 4.45
N VAL A 421 -28.57 -33.16 4.51
CA VAL A 421 -28.13 -33.81 5.75
C VAL A 421 -26.93 -33.08 6.34
N GLY A 422 -25.92 -32.76 5.52
CA GLY A 422 -24.75 -32.00 5.95
C GLY A 422 -25.12 -30.66 6.59
N ASP A 423 -25.86 -29.82 5.86
CA ASP A 423 -26.30 -28.50 6.35
C ASP A 423 -27.15 -28.59 7.64
N ALA A 424 -28.03 -29.59 7.72
CA ALA A 424 -28.90 -29.77 8.87
C ALA A 424 -28.15 -30.32 10.10
N THR A 425 -27.11 -31.15 9.94
CA THR A 425 -26.25 -31.58 11.07
C THR A 425 -25.52 -30.40 11.71
N GLU A 426 -24.95 -29.49 10.90
CA GLU A 426 -24.26 -28.31 11.41
C GLU A 426 -25.21 -27.40 12.20
N ARG A 427 -26.40 -27.13 11.63
CA ARG A 427 -27.45 -26.36 12.31
C ARG A 427 -27.93 -27.03 13.60
N ALA A 428 -28.08 -28.36 13.60
CA ALA A 428 -28.49 -29.10 14.79
C ALA A 428 -27.46 -28.98 15.94
N ALA A 429 -26.16 -29.00 15.61
CA ALA A 429 -25.09 -28.80 16.58
C ALA A 429 -25.11 -27.39 17.18
N GLU A 430 -25.26 -26.36 16.34
CA GLU A 430 -25.38 -24.96 16.76
C GLU A 430 -26.59 -24.75 17.69
N LEU A 431 -27.75 -25.26 17.29
CA LEU A 431 -28.99 -25.19 18.06
C LEU A 431 -28.88 -25.86 19.42
N ALA A 432 -28.23 -27.02 19.51
CA ALA A 432 -28.06 -27.72 20.78
C ALA A 432 -27.20 -26.91 21.77
N SER A 433 -26.09 -26.34 21.29
CA SER A 433 -25.20 -25.48 22.09
C SER A 433 -25.91 -24.20 22.52
N ASP A 434 -26.58 -23.51 21.60
CA ASP A 434 -27.29 -22.27 21.90
C ASP A 434 -28.47 -22.51 22.85
N ARG A 435 -29.19 -23.63 22.73
CA ARG A 435 -30.27 -24.00 23.66
C ARG A 435 -29.75 -24.15 25.10
N GLU A 436 -28.61 -24.81 25.30
CA GLU A 436 -28.02 -24.98 26.63
C GLU A 436 -27.55 -23.63 27.21
N GLY A 437 -26.87 -22.82 26.41
CA GLY A 437 -26.33 -21.52 26.83
C GLY A 437 -27.37 -20.41 27.02
N LEU A 438 -28.54 -20.52 26.39
CA LEU A 438 -29.59 -19.50 26.41
C LEU A 438 -30.85 -19.92 27.16
N GLY A 439 -30.90 -21.12 27.73
CA GLY A 439 -32.07 -21.61 28.46
C GLY A 439 -32.45 -20.80 29.70
N ASP A 440 -33.56 -21.16 30.33
CA ASP A 440 -34.14 -20.42 31.46
C ASP A 440 -33.14 -20.24 32.62
N ALA A 441 -32.32 -21.26 32.91
CA ALA A 441 -31.31 -21.20 33.96
C ALA A 441 -30.22 -20.16 33.67
N ALA A 442 -29.77 -20.04 32.41
CA ALA A 442 -28.73 -19.10 32.03
C ALA A 442 -29.24 -17.65 32.09
N ARG A 443 -30.46 -17.40 31.61
CA ARG A 443 -31.09 -16.07 31.68
C ARG A 443 -31.42 -15.67 33.13
N ALA A 444 -31.87 -16.62 33.95
CA ALA A 444 -32.07 -16.41 35.38
C ALA A 444 -30.75 -16.06 36.12
N ALA A 445 -29.65 -16.74 35.80
CA ALA A 445 -28.34 -16.44 36.38
C ALA A 445 -27.84 -15.04 36.00
N LEU A 446 -28.05 -14.60 34.75
CA LEU A 446 -27.75 -13.21 34.34
C LEU A 446 -28.60 -12.20 35.13
N ARG A 447 -29.88 -12.48 35.32
CA ARG A 447 -30.79 -11.62 36.10
C ARG A 447 -30.37 -11.53 37.57
N GLU A 448 -30.01 -12.65 38.18
CA GLU A 448 -29.51 -12.72 39.55
C GLU A 448 -28.21 -11.92 39.70
N LYS A 449 -27.25 -12.10 38.78
CA LYS A 449 -26.00 -11.32 38.75
C LYS A 449 -26.27 -9.81 38.62
N GLY A 450 -27.17 -9.41 37.73
CA GLY A 450 -27.58 -8.01 37.58
C GLY A 450 -28.16 -7.44 38.88
N ALA A 451 -29.05 -8.19 39.55
CA ALA A 451 -29.67 -7.78 40.80
C ALA A 451 -28.69 -7.74 41.99
N GLU A 452 -27.70 -8.64 42.03
CA GLU A 452 -26.58 -8.58 42.98
C GLU A 452 -25.73 -7.33 42.79
N LEU A 453 -25.38 -7.00 41.55
CA LEU A 453 -24.63 -5.78 41.25
C LEU A 453 -25.42 -4.54 41.63
N ALA A 454 -26.72 -4.47 41.29
CA ALA A 454 -27.59 -3.37 41.68
C ALA A 454 -27.62 -3.17 43.21
N ARG A 455 -27.69 -4.26 43.99
CA ARG A 455 -27.54 -4.21 45.47
C ARG A 455 -26.16 -3.70 45.90
N GLY A 456 -25.10 -4.11 45.21
CA GLY A 456 -23.74 -3.62 45.43
C GLY A 456 -23.58 -2.11 45.24
N TRP A 457 -24.42 -1.49 44.41
CA TRP A 457 -24.46 -0.04 44.19
C TRP A 457 -25.30 0.73 45.21
N GLU A 458 -26.14 0.07 46.04
CA GLU A 458 -27.00 0.74 47.04
C GLU A 458 -26.25 1.67 48.00
N PRO A 459 -25.05 1.30 48.54
CA PRO A 459 -24.28 2.20 49.40
C PRO A 459 -23.81 3.48 48.68
N TYR A 460 -23.77 3.46 47.34
CA TYR A 460 -23.22 4.48 46.47
C TYR A 460 -24.30 5.24 45.69
N ALA A 461 -25.44 5.53 46.33
CA ALA A 461 -26.65 6.06 45.70
C ALA A 461 -26.42 7.26 44.75
N ARG A 462 -25.48 8.16 45.07
CA ARG A 462 -25.12 9.31 44.22
C ARG A 462 -24.52 8.93 42.87
N HIS A 463 -23.82 7.80 42.74
CA HIS A 463 -23.22 7.31 41.48
C HIS A 463 -24.15 6.36 40.72
N TRP A 464 -25.20 5.86 41.38
CA TRP A 464 -26.19 4.98 40.78
C TRP A 464 -27.07 5.70 39.74
N LEU A 465 -27.42 6.96 39.98
CA LEU A 465 -28.25 7.78 39.10
C LEU A 465 -27.38 8.80 38.34
N PRO A 466 -27.60 9.06 37.03
CA PRO A 466 -28.70 8.58 36.18
C PRO A 466 -28.33 7.46 35.19
N LEU A 467 -27.03 7.18 34.96
CA LEU A 467 -26.59 6.29 33.88
C LEU A 467 -26.65 4.80 34.27
N ARG A 468 -26.27 4.45 35.50
CA ARG A 468 -26.12 3.04 35.92
C ARG A 468 -27.47 2.36 36.16
N SER A 469 -28.43 3.07 36.76
CA SER A 469 -29.79 2.55 36.85
C SER A 469 -30.42 2.28 35.48
N ALA A 470 -30.17 3.15 34.49
CA ALA A 470 -30.67 2.96 33.13
C ALA A 470 -30.02 1.75 32.44
N GLU A 471 -28.72 1.53 32.64
CA GLU A 471 -28.02 0.32 32.13
C GLU A 471 -28.59 -0.97 32.76
N TYR A 472 -28.94 -0.94 34.04
CA TYR A 472 -29.61 -2.06 34.71
C TYR A 472 -31.03 -2.28 34.17
N ASP A 473 -31.85 -1.23 34.09
CA ASP A 473 -33.22 -1.32 33.59
C ASP A 473 -33.25 -1.81 32.13
N GLU A 474 -32.31 -1.36 31.29
CA GLU A 474 -32.13 -1.84 29.92
C GLU A 474 -31.69 -3.31 29.88
N ALA A 475 -30.79 -3.74 30.77
CA ALA A 475 -30.42 -5.15 30.88
C ALA A 475 -31.62 -6.04 31.24
N VAL A 476 -32.46 -5.59 32.17
CA VAL A 476 -33.69 -6.29 32.56
C VAL A 476 -34.69 -6.34 31.39
N ALA A 477 -34.88 -5.23 30.68
CA ALA A 477 -35.77 -5.17 29.51
C ALA A 477 -35.29 -6.09 28.37
N LEU A 478 -33.97 -6.18 28.14
CA LEU A 478 -33.38 -7.12 27.18
C LEU A 478 -33.60 -8.57 27.62
N LEU A 479 -33.47 -8.89 28.91
CA LEU A 479 -33.78 -10.22 29.42
C LEU A 479 -35.29 -10.56 29.31
N ASP A 480 -36.19 -9.58 29.51
CA ASP A 480 -37.62 -9.76 29.27
C ASP A 480 -37.93 -10.02 27.78
N ALA A 481 -37.26 -9.30 26.88
CA ALA A 481 -37.36 -9.55 25.44
C ALA A 481 -36.81 -10.94 25.06
N ALA A 482 -35.72 -11.38 25.70
CA ALA A 482 -35.17 -12.72 25.53
C ALA A 482 -36.14 -13.81 26.01
N ASP A 483 -36.81 -13.60 27.16
CA ASP A 483 -37.82 -14.50 27.69
C ASP A 483 -39.06 -14.58 26.77
N ALA A 484 -39.50 -13.43 26.23
CA ALA A 484 -40.59 -13.37 25.26
C ALA A 484 -40.23 -14.13 23.97
N ALA A 485 -39.07 -13.86 23.37
CA ALA A 485 -38.61 -14.54 22.16
C ALA A 485 -38.40 -16.05 22.39
N TRP A 486 -37.88 -16.45 23.56
CA TRP A 486 -37.78 -17.85 23.93
C TRP A 486 -39.16 -18.51 24.02
N SER A 487 -40.18 -17.79 24.52
CA SER A 487 -41.54 -18.32 24.64
C SER A 487 -42.23 -18.62 23.30
N GLU A 488 -41.80 -17.98 22.21
CA GLU A 488 -42.29 -18.21 20.85
C GLU A 488 -41.71 -19.49 20.22
N ILE A 489 -40.61 -20.01 20.75
CA ILE A 489 -39.97 -21.25 20.29
C ILE A 489 -40.87 -22.46 20.65
N PRO A 490 -41.04 -23.47 19.76
CA PRO A 490 -41.81 -24.67 20.05
C PRO A 490 -41.43 -25.34 21.37
N LEU A 491 -42.45 -25.76 22.13
CA LEU A 491 -42.26 -26.36 23.46
C LEU A 491 -41.41 -27.63 23.41
N ALA A 492 -41.59 -28.44 22.37
CA ALA A 492 -40.83 -29.68 22.17
C ALA A 492 -39.31 -29.42 22.08
N PHE A 493 -38.91 -28.35 21.37
CA PHE A 493 -37.50 -27.96 21.29
C PHE A 493 -36.99 -27.37 22.61
N ARG A 494 -37.78 -26.53 23.30
CA ARG A 494 -37.37 -25.95 24.58
C ARG A 494 -37.11 -27.01 25.65
N ASP A 495 -38.07 -27.89 25.90
CA ASP A 495 -38.03 -28.85 27.01
C ASP A 495 -37.14 -30.07 26.69
N GLN A 496 -37.34 -30.65 25.49
CA GLN A 496 -36.74 -31.94 25.12
C GLN A 496 -35.61 -31.81 24.10
N GLY A 497 -35.43 -30.63 23.50
CA GLY A 497 -34.43 -30.37 22.44
C GLY A 497 -34.80 -30.98 21.09
N THR A 498 -36.03 -31.46 20.92
CA THR A 498 -36.46 -32.14 19.70
C THR A 498 -36.89 -31.18 18.61
N ALA A 499 -36.43 -31.40 17.37
CA ALA A 499 -36.77 -30.59 16.20
C ALA A 499 -36.97 -31.45 14.95
N LEU A 500 -37.79 -30.95 14.01
CA LEU A 500 -37.84 -31.46 12.64
C LEU A 500 -36.74 -30.80 11.81
N GLU A 501 -36.13 -31.54 10.89
CA GLU A 501 -35.11 -31.01 9.97
C GLU A 501 -35.62 -29.79 9.20
N SER A 502 -36.85 -29.87 8.71
CA SER A 502 -37.53 -28.77 8.01
C SER A 502 -37.72 -27.49 8.84
N GLU A 503 -37.73 -27.60 10.17
CA GLU A 503 -37.92 -26.48 11.10
C GLU A 503 -36.60 -25.87 11.62
N LEU A 504 -35.47 -26.56 11.46
CA LEU A 504 -34.16 -26.10 11.94
C LEU A 504 -33.82 -24.66 11.53
N PRO A 505 -34.04 -24.20 10.27
CA PRO A 505 -33.70 -22.83 9.87
C PRO A 505 -34.50 -21.76 10.65
N ALA A 506 -35.77 -22.03 10.92
CA ALA A 506 -36.62 -21.14 11.69
C ALA A 506 -36.19 -21.09 13.16
N LEU A 507 -35.84 -22.24 13.74
CA LEU A 507 -35.31 -22.35 15.10
C LEU A 507 -33.99 -21.60 15.28
N VAL A 508 -33.08 -21.65 14.30
CA VAL A 508 -31.80 -20.92 14.35
C VAL A 508 -32.07 -19.42 14.42
N THR A 509 -32.99 -18.93 13.59
CA THR A 509 -33.38 -17.51 13.56
C THR A 509 -34.01 -17.06 14.89
N ALA A 510 -34.86 -17.91 15.48
CA ALA A 510 -35.51 -17.63 16.76
C ALA A 510 -34.48 -17.60 17.92
N LEU A 511 -33.59 -18.59 18.00
CA LEU A 511 -32.52 -18.60 19.01
C LEU A 511 -31.54 -17.44 18.84
N ALA A 512 -31.20 -17.04 17.61
CA ALA A 512 -30.34 -15.89 17.37
C ALA A 512 -30.93 -14.59 17.98
N THR A 513 -32.25 -14.42 17.94
CA THR A 513 -32.94 -13.28 18.57
C THR A 513 -32.80 -13.32 20.09
N VAL A 514 -32.97 -14.50 20.70
CA VAL A 514 -32.77 -14.70 22.15
C VAL A 514 -31.32 -14.43 22.54
N LYS A 515 -30.37 -14.93 21.74
CA LYS A 515 -28.92 -14.75 21.93
C LYS A 515 -28.53 -13.29 21.92
N GLN A 516 -28.97 -12.54 20.92
CA GLN A 516 -28.69 -11.11 20.80
C GLN A 516 -29.18 -10.33 22.03
N ALA A 517 -30.38 -10.64 22.52
CA ALA A 517 -30.93 -10.00 23.71
C ALA A 517 -30.14 -10.37 24.98
N CYS A 518 -29.76 -11.65 25.15
CA CYS A 518 -28.93 -12.10 26.27
C CYS A 518 -27.53 -11.49 26.27
N ASP A 519 -26.88 -11.38 25.10
CA ASP A 519 -25.56 -10.79 24.96
C ASP A 519 -25.59 -9.28 25.22
N GLY A 520 -26.63 -8.59 24.77
CA GLY A 520 -26.86 -7.18 25.11
C GLY A 520 -27.03 -6.97 26.62
N ALA A 521 -27.82 -7.82 27.28
CA ALA A 521 -27.98 -7.78 28.73
C ALA A 521 -26.66 -8.05 29.46
N ARG A 522 -25.88 -9.05 29.02
CA ARG A 522 -24.56 -9.37 29.59
C ARG A 522 -23.61 -8.17 29.49
N ALA A 523 -23.55 -7.50 28.34
CA ALA A 523 -22.70 -6.32 28.16
C ALA A 523 -23.09 -5.15 29.08
N ASN A 524 -24.38 -4.95 29.36
CA ASN A 524 -24.83 -3.96 30.34
C ASN A 524 -24.41 -4.35 31.77
N ILE A 525 -24.59 -5.62 32.14
CA ILE A 525 -24.21 -6.15 33.46
C ILE A 525 -22.69 -6.03 33.69
N GLU A 526 -21.86 -6.33 32.69
CA GLU A 526 -20.39 -6.17 32.78
C GLU A 526 -19.96 -4.70 32.94
N ARG A 527 -20.68 -3.75 32.32
CA ARG A 527 -20.47 -2.32 32.55
C ARG A 527 -20.81 -1.90 33.99
N LEU A 528 -21.87 -2.46 34.56
CA LEU A 528 -22.21 -2.24 35.97
C LEU A 528 -21.16 -2.81 36.92
N GLU A 529 -20.65 -4.00 36.62
CA GLU A 529 -19.61 -4.67 37.42
C GLU A 529 -18.29 -3.89 37.40
N SER A 530 -17.80 -3.53 36.22
CA SER A 530 -16.58 -2.73 36.07
C SER A 530 -16.71 -1.34 36.70
N GLY A 531 -17.86 -0.68 36.54
CA GLY A 531 -18.15 0.59 37.20
C GLY A 531 -18.11 0.49 38.73
N LEU A 532 -18.65 -0.58 39.30
CA LEU A 532 -18.70 -0.78 40.75
C LEU A 532 -17.29 -1.00 41.31
N SER A 533 -16.50 -1.83 40.63
CA SER A 533 -15.10 -2.09 41.02
C SER A 533 -14.26 -0.82 41.02
N VAL A 534 -14.40 0.04 40.01
CA VAL A 534 -13.70 1.34 39.96
C VAL A 534 -14.12 2.26 41.10
N LEU A 535 -15.40 2.27 41.46
CA LEU A 535 -15.89 3.09 42.55
C LEU A 535 -15.41 2.58 43.92
N GLN A 536 -15.38 1.27 44.11
CA GLN A 536 -14.82 0.63 45.31
C GLN A 536 -13.32 0.95 45.49
N ASP A 537 -12.53 0.95 44.41
CA ASP A 537 -11.13 1.39 44.45
C ASP A 537 -11.01 2.86 44.88
N LYS A 538 -11.84 3.75 44.32
CA LYS A 538 -11.87 5.17 44.73
C LYS A 538 -12.25 5.32 46.21
N HIS A 539 -13.23 4.54 46.70
CA HIS A 539 -13.60 4.53 48.11
C HIS A 539 -12.43 4.15 49.01
N GLN A 540 -11.75 3.03 48.71
CA GLN A 540 -10.60 2.58 49.47
C GLN A 540 -9.47 3.63 49.49
N ARG A 541 -9.17 4.23 48.33
CA ARG A 541 -8.14 5.29 48.24
C ARG A 541 -8.50 6.54 49.03
N LEU A 542 -9.79 6.90 49.12
CA LEU A 542 -10.25 8.00 49.94
C LEU A 542 -10.01 7.70 51.42
N ASP A 543 -10.37 6.50 51.89
CA ASP A 543 -10.20 6.08 53.28
C ASP A 543 -8.73 6.04 53.71
N GLU A 544 -7.86 5.42 52.90
CA GLU A 544 -6.42 5.39 53.14
C GLU A 544 -5.82 6.81 53.16
N GLY A 545 -6.30 7.68 52.26
CA GLY A 545 -5.89 9.07 52.19
C GLY A 545 -6.34 9.90 53.40
N LEU A 546 -7.57 9.72 53.86
CA LEU A 546 -8.09 10.35 55.07
C LEU A 546 -7.32 9.91 56.31
N GLU A 547 -6.97 8.62 56.41
CA GLU A 547 -6.17 8.08 57.50
C GLU A 547 -4.74 8.65 57.51
N ASP A 548 -4.11 8.84 56.33
CA ASP A 548 -2.81 9.52 56.21
C ASP A 548 -2.90 10.97 56.69
N VAL A 549 -3.91 11.73 56.25
CA VAL A 549 -4.13 13.12 56.68
C VAL A 549 -4.30 13.20 58.20
N ASP A 550 -5.09 12.30 58.80
CA ASP A 550 -5.28 12.26 60.25
C ASP A 550 -3.99 11.97 61.02
N LYS A 551 -3.35 10.84 60.70
CA LYS A 551 -2.19 10.36 61.43
C LYS A 551 -0.98 11.27 61.24
N ARG A 552 -0.81 11.82 60.05
CA ARG A 552 0.40 12.53 59.67
C ARG A 552 0.27 14.04 59.79
N LEU A 553 -0.84 14.63 59.35
CA LEU A 553 -1.00 16.08 59.31
C LEU A 553 -1.77 16.60 60.51
N VAL A 554 -2.97 16.08 60.78
CA VAL A 554 -3.80 16.55 61.90
C VAL A 554 -3.10 16.33 63.24
N ALA A 555 -2.60 15.12 63.49
CA ALA A 555 -1.90 14.82 64.74
C ALA A 555 -0.62 15.65 64.91
N ALA A 556 0.17 15.83 63.85
CA ALA A 556 1.42 16.58 63.92
C ALA A 556 1.19 18.09 64.09
N LEU A 557 0.19 18.67 63.41
CA LEU A 557 -0.16 20.08 63.55
C LEU A 557 -0.79 20.37 64.93
N ALA A 558 -1.66 19.48 65.41
CA ALA A 558 -2.24 19.60 66.76
C ALA A 558 -1.17 19.60 67.85
N ALA A 559 -0.15 18.76 67.75
CA ALA A 559 0.96 18.71 68.71
C ALA A 559 1.82 19.99 68.72
N ARG A 560 1.79 20.79 67.64
CA ARG A 560 2.59 22.02 67.46
C ARG A 560 1.76 23.29 67.62
N ARG A 561 0.43 23.18 67.74
CA ARG A 561 -0.49 24.32 67.73
C ARG A 561 -0.18 25.34 68.82
N ASP A 562 0.16 24.89 70.02
CA ASP A 562 0.44 25.78 71.16
C ASP A 562 1.80 26.51 71.07
N THR A 563 2.67 26.10 70.14
CA THR A 563 3.97 26.76 69.87
C THR A 563 3.94 27.63 68.60
N MET A 564 2.86 27.61 67.83
CA MET A 564 2.69 28.43 66.63
C MET A 564 2.54 29.91 66.95
N LEU A 565 2.89 30.76 65.99
CA LEU A 565 2.52 32.18 66.02
C LEU A 565 0.98 32.33 65.90
N PRO A 566 0.38 33.43 66.41
CA PRO A 566 -1.06 33.62 66.38
C PRO A 566 -1.68 33.52 64.98
N GLU A 567 -1.05 34.10 63.97
CA GLU A 567 -1.52 34.07 62.58
C GLU A 567 -1.50 32.66 61.98
N LEU A 568 -0.49 31.85 62.33
CA LEU A 568 -0.37 30.47 61.85
C LEU A 568 -1.34 29.54 62.60
N ALA A 569 -1.56 29.78 63.89
CA ALA A 569 -2.55 29.07 64.69
C ALA A 569 -3.99 29.32 64.17
N GLU A 570 -4.34 30.55 63.79
CA GLU A 570 -5.65 30.86 63.18
C GLU A 570 -5.85 30.13 61.84
N ARG A 571 -4.80 30.10 61.00
CA ARG A 571 -4.82 29.36 59.73
C ARG A 571 -4.97 27.85 59.94
N HIS A 572 -4.29 27.29 60.93
CA HIS A 572 -4.45 25.89 61.34
C HIS A 572 -5.88 25.60 61.81
N ASP A 573 -6.43 26.43 62.69
CA ASP A 573 -7.76 26.20 63.28
C ASP A 573 -8.86 26.31 62.20
N THR A 574 -8.71 27.23 61.24
CA THR A 574 -9.59 27.34 60.06
C THR A 574 -9.52 26.09 59.19
N TRP A 575 -8.31 25.67 58.80
CA TRP A 575 -8.11 24.47 57.99
C TRP A 575 -8.66 23.21 58.68
N LEU A 576 -8.46 23.07 59.99
CA LEU A 576 -8.96 21.94 60.76
C LEU A 576 -10.49 21.93 60.86
N ALA A 577 -11.13 23.09 60.96
CA ALA A 577 -12.58 23.21 60.93
C ALA A 577 -13.16 22.79 59.57
N ASP A 578 -12.58 23.30 58.47
CA ASP A 578 -12.99 22.96 57.11
C ASP A 578 -12.79 21.46 56.82
N TYR A 579 -11.65 20.90 57.22
CA TYR A 579 -11.37 19.47 57.10
C TYR A 579 -12.41 18.62 57.85
N ARG A 580 -12.70 18.94 59.11
CA ARG A 580 -13.68 18.19 59.93
C ARG A 580 -15.09 18.30 59.38
N GLN A 581 -15.48 19.47 58.89
CA GLN A 581 -16.79 19.68 58.28
C GLN A 581 -16.99 18.79 57.06
N VAL A 582 -16.03 18.79 56.13
CA VAL A 582 -16.14 17.96 54.92
C VAL A 582 -15.98 16.48 55.27
N ARG A 583 -15.07 16.12 56.18
CA ARG A 583 -14.91 14.73 56.63
C ARG A 583 -16.22 14.14 57.17
N ALA A 584 -16.96 14.88 57.99
CA ALA A 584 -18.26 14.41 58.50
C ALA A 584 -19.27 14.14 57.37
N THR A 585 -19.20 14.90 56.27
CA THR A 585 -20.04 14.63 55.08
C THR A 585 -19.56 13.43 54.26
N LEU A 586 -18.29 13.04 54.38
CA LEU A 586 -17.71 11.89 53.69
C LEU A 586 -17.96 10.55 54.40
N GLU A 587 -18.46 10.57 55.65
CA GLU A 587 -18.87 9.36 56.38
C GLU A 587 -20.16 8.73 55.81
N ASP A 588 -21.03 9.53 55.19
CA ASP A 588 -22.22 9.05 54.50
C ASP A 588 -21.91 8.71 53.03
N GLN A 589 -21.58 7.43 52.80
CA GLN A 589 -21.24 6.87 51.49
C GLN A 589 -22.26 7.20 50.39
N SER A 590 -23.54 7.37 50.74
CA SER A 590 -24.62 7.62 49.78
C SER A 590 -24.56 9.01 49.15
N GLN A 591 -23.92 9.97 49.82
CA GLN A 591 -23.83 11.37 49.41
C GLN A 591 -22.47 11.73 48.80
N VAL A 592 -21.46 10.85 48.91
CA VAL A 592 -20.09 11.14 48.50
C VAL A 592 -19.93 11.08 46.98
N ASP A 593 -19.39 12.15 46.41
CA ASP A 593 -18.80 12.11 45.08
C ASP A 593 -17.34 11.64 45.20
N TYR A 594 -17.13 10.32 45.12
CA TYR A 594 -15.81 9.71 45.28
C TYR A 594 -14.81 10.16 44.20
N GLU A 595 -15.29 10.59 43.02
CA GLU A 595 -14.42 11.12 41.98
C GLU A 595 -13.88 12.50 42.36
N GLN A 596 -14.75 13.40 42.80
CA GLN A 596 -14.35 14.73 43.26
C GLN A 596 -13.53 14.65 44.56
N ALA A 597 -13.91 13.77 45.49
CA ALA A 597 -13.26 13.63 46.79
C ALA A 597 -11.80 13.17 46.66
N VAL A 598 -11.54 12.12 45.87
CA VAL A 598 -10.19 11.55 45.70
C VAL A 598 -9.31 12.44 44.82
N ASN A 599 -9.86 13.00 43.73
CA ASN A 599 -9.04 13.65 42.71
C ASN A 599 -8.79 15.15 42.95
N SER A 600 -9.66 15.83 43.69
CA SER A 600 -9.54 17.29 43.93
C SER A 600 -9.43 17.59 45.43
N TRP A 601 -10.45 17.24 46.21
CA TRP A 601 -10.53 17.69 47.60
C TRP A 601 -9.41 17.13 48.49
N LEU A 602 -9.17 15.82 48.47
CA LEU A 602 -8.16 15.17 49.33
C LEU A 602 -6.73 15.71 49.04
N PRO A 603 -6.28 15.82 47.78
CA PRO A 603 -4.99 16.48 47.45
C PRO A 603 -4.91 17.94 47.92
N GLU A 604 -5.98 18.73 47.76
CA GLU A 604 -6.02 20.13 48.18
C GLU A 604 -5.87 20.27 49.70
N VAL A 605 -6.63 19.50 50.47
CA VAL A 605 -6.55 19.49 51.94
C VAL A 605 -5.16 19.06 52.42
N ARG A 606 -4.59 18.03 51.81
CA ARG A 606 -3.24 17.55 52.12
C ARG A 606 -2.20 18.64 51.87
N THR A 607 -2.25 19.27 50.70
CA THR A 607 -1.33 20.36 50.32
C THR A 607 -1.45 21.54 51.27
N ALA A 608 -2.68 21.92 51.65
CA ALA A 608 -2.92 23.00 52.61
C ALA A 608 -2.32 22.67 54.00
N GLY A 609 -2.48 21.45 54.50
CA GLY A 609 -1.88 21.00 55.76
C GLY A 609 -0.34 20.95 55.71
N GLU A 610 0.24 20.44 54.62
CA GLU A 610 1.69 20.42 54.39
C GLU A 610 2.28 21.86 54.34
N ASN A 611 1.55 22.81 53.74
CA ASN A 611 1.97 24.22 53.69
C ASN A 611 2.00 24.88 55.08
N ILE A 612 1.03 24.56 55.95
CA ILE A 612 1.04 25.06 57.34
C ILE A 612 2.24 24.48 58.09
N MET A 613 2.54 23.19 57.88
CA MET A 613 3.71 22.54 58.49
C MET A 613 5.02 23.18 58.05
N SER A 614 5.17 23.43 56.75
CA SER A 614 6.34 24.08 56.17
C SER A 614 6.52 25.51 56.69
N ALA A 615 5.42 26.26 56.86
CA ALA A 615 5.45 27.59 57.47
C ALA A 615 5.93 27.54 58.93
N TYR A 616 5.47 26.58 59.72
CA TYR A 616 5.94 26.39 61.10
C TYR A 616 7.45 26.10 61.17
N ASP A 617 7.95 25.20 60.32
CA ASP A 617 9.37 24.88 60.24
C ASP A 617 10.19 26.11 59.79
N GLY A 618 9.62 26.95 58.92
CA GLY A 618 10.17 28.24 58.54
C GLY A 618 10.28 29.24 59.69
N ASP A 619 9.21 29.36 60.50
CA ASP A 619 9.16 30.24 61.67
C ASP A 619 10.18 29.81 62.74
N LEU A 620 10.30 28.51 63.01
CA LEU A 620 11.34 27.94 63.86
C LEU A 620 12.74 28.37 63.43
N ALA A 621 13.05 28.23 62.14
CA ALA A 621 14.35 28.59 61.59
C ALA A 621 14.60 30.10 61.56
N HIS A 622 13.56 30.92 61.42
CA HIS A 622 13.65 32.37 61.45
C HIS A 622 13.96 32.87 62.86
N TYR A 623 13.09 32.57 63.83
CA TYR A 623 13.23 33.06 65.19
C TYR A 623 14.40 32.43 65.94
N GLY A 624 14.78 31.18 65.62
CA GLY A 624 15.99 30.59 66.16
C GLY A 624 17.26 31.36 65.78
N ARG A 625 17.33 31.88 64.54
CA ARG A 625 18.45 32.74 64.10
C ARG A 625 18.40 34.12 64.73
N GLU A 626 17.20 34.69 64.88
CA GLU A 626 17.02 35.99 65.50
C GLU A 626 17.42 35.96 66.99
N LEU A 627 16.95 34.98 67.75
CA LEU A 627 17.28 34.75 69.15
C LEU A 627 18.80 34.62 69.37
N GLU A 628 19.49 33.86 68.51
CA GLU A 628 20.94 33.71 68.56
C GLU A 628 21.67 35.05 68.31
N SER A 629 21.15 35.87 67.39
CA SER A 629 21.71 37.19 67.11
C SER A 629 21.56 38.13 68.31
N VAL A 630 20.39 38.10 68.96
CA VAL A 630 20.07 38.89 70.15
C VAL A 630 20.89 38.44 71.35
N ARG A 631 21.06 37.14 71.55
CA ARG A 631 21.93 36.57 72.59
C ARG A 631 23.35 37.12 72.50
N ARG A 632 23.93 37.15 71.29
CA ARG A 632 25.27 37.73 71.05
C ARG A 632 25.30 39.23 71.32
N ARG A 633 24.23 39.96 71.01
CA ARG A 633 24.12 41.40 71.26
C ARG A 633 24.12 41.70 72.76
N LEU A 634 23.22 41.06 73.51
CA LEU A 634 23.12 41.19 74.98
C LEU A 634 24.42 40.79 75.68
N GLN A 635 25.07 39.70 75.25
CA GLN A 635 26.36 39.27 75.80
C GLN A 635 27.43 40.37 75.67
N ARG A 636 27.51 41.04 74.50
CA ARG A 636 28.46 42.15 74.30
C ARG A 636 28.12 43.35 75.18
N SER A 637 26.84 43.69 75.32
CA SER A 637 26.37 44.80 76.17
C SER A 637 26.72 44.55 77.64
N TYR A 638 26.50 43.32 78.12
CA TYR A 638 26.88 42.91 79.47
C TYR A 638 28.41 42.94 79.69
N GLN A 639 29.20 42.40 78.76
CA GLN A 639 30.68 42.48 78.83
C GLN A 639 31.21 43.92 78.92
N ARG A 640 30.51 44.89 78.32
CA ARG A 640 30.88 46.31 78.44
C ARG A 640 30.55 46.88 79.82
N LEU A 641 29.45 46.46 80.43
CA LEU A 641 29.09 46.84 81.81
C LEU A 641 30.08 46.23 82.82
N GLU A 642 30.46 44.97 82.64
CA GLU A 642 31.42 44.26 83.49
C GLU A 642 32.78 44.97 83.55
N ARG A 643 33.27 45.49 82.41
CA ARG A 643 34.53 46.26 82.33
C ARG A 643 34.55 47.55 83.16
N LEU A 644 33.42 48.05 83.62
CA LEU A 644 33.33 49.25 84.45
C LEU A 644 33.34 48.94 85.96
N ASP A 645 33.59 47.69 86.34
CA ASP A 645 33.56 47.23 87.73
C ASP A 645 32.29 47.70 88.47
N PRO A 646 31.10 47.24 88.01
CA PRO A 646 29.82 47.82 88.40
C PRO A 646 29.41 47.50 89.85
N LEU A 647 30.18 46.67 90.55
CA LEU A 647 30.00 46.32 91.97
C LEU A 647 30.87 47.16 92.91
N GLU A 648 31.75 48.01 92.38
CA GLU A 648 32.56 48.92 93.21
C GLU A 648 31.71 50.12 93.66
N PRO A 649 31.57 50.37 94.98
CA PRO A 649 30.77 51.48 95.48
C PRO A 649 31.43 52.85 95.17
N PRO A 650 30.64 53.90 94.90
CA PRO A 650 29.18 53.96 94.94
C PRO A 650 28.52 53.25 93.74
N LEU A 651 27.43 52.53 94.00
CA LEU A 651 26.69 51.71 93.03
C LEU A 651 25.69 52.55 92.22
N PRO A 652 25.34 52.15 90.97
CA PRO A 652 24.24 52.78 90.24
C PRO A 652 22.89 52.57 90.97
N THR A 653 21.88 53.34 90.58
CA THR A 653 20.51 53.21 91.11
C THR A 653 19.87 51.89 90.68
N GLU A 654 20.29 51.35 89.53
CA GLU A 654 19.89 50.02 89.07
C GLU A 654 20.61 48.91 89.85
N ASP A 655 19.86 47.88 90.28
CA ASP A 655 20.44 46.71 90.95
C ASP A 655 21.16 45.81 89.94
N VAL A 656 22.48 45.92 89.90
CA VAL A 656 23.37 45.17 89.01
C VAL A 656 23.30 43.66 89.26
N ALA A 657 23.11 43.22 90.51
CA ALA A 657 23.03 41.79 90.83
C ALA A 657 21.72 41.18 90.31
N LYS A 658 20.61 41.92 90.47
CA LYS A 658 19.33 41.54 89.88
C LYS A 658 19.37 41.54 88.35
N LEU A 659 20.03 42.53 87.74
CA LEU A 659 20.21 42.60 86.29
C LEU A 659 20.96 41.38 85.71
N LEU A 660 22.00 40.91 86.41
CA LEU A 660 22.73 39.69 86.03
C LEU A 660 21.84 38.44 86.15
N ALA A 661 21.08 38.32 87.24
CA ALA A 661 20.14 37.22 87.41
C ALA A 661 19.07 37.22 86.30
N ASP A 662 18.54 38.39 85.94
CA ASP A 662 17.56 38.54 84.87
C ASP A 662 18.16 38.17 83.49
N TYR A 663 19.42 38.55 83.22
CA TYR A 663 20.13 38.14 81.99
C TYR A 663 20.35 36.63 81.92
N GLN A 664 20.81 36.00 83.00
CA GLN A 664 21.01 34.55 83.06
C GLN A 664 19.69 33.79 82.94
N SER A 665 18.64 34.28 83.60
CA SER A 665 17.29 33.76 83.47
C SER A 665 16.82 33.82 82.01
N TRP A 666 17.04 34.95 81.33
CA TRP A 666 16.71 35.09 79.91
C TRP A 666 17.48 34.10 79.04
N VAL A 667 18.79 33.91 79.24
CA VAL A 667 19.59 32.92 78.49
C VAL A 667 19.08 31.50 78.71
N SER A 668 18.79 31.11 79.95
CA SER A 668 18.25 29.77 80.26
C SER A 668 16.87 29.55 79.64
N THR A 669 16.02 30.58 79.62
CA THR A 669 14.69 30.52 79.00
C THR A 669 14.80 30.42 77.49
N ALA A 670 15.73 31.17 76.88
CA ALA A 670 16.02 31.11 75.45
C ALA A 670 16.51 29.73 74.98
N GLU A 671 17.26 29.01 75.81
CA GLU A 671 17.71 27.63 75.52
C GLU A 671 16.59 26.60 75.75
N ALA A 672 15.79 26.76 76.80
CA ALA A 672 14.66 25.86 77.08
C ALA A 672 13.56 25.94 76.01
N GLU A 673 13.27 27.15 75.51
CA GLU A 673 12.23 27.41 74.52
C GLU A 673 12.75 27.37 73.07
N SER A 674 13.88 26.70 72.81
CA SER A 674 14.51 26.63 71.49
C SER A 674 13.74 25.81 70.44
N ALA A 675 12.57 25.28 70.81
CA ALA A 675 11.64 24.57 69.93
C ALA A 675 10.28 25.27 69.81
N ASN A 676 10.16 26.49 70.34
CA ASN A 676 8.91 27.24 70.42
C ASN A 676 9.04 28.62 69.73
N PRO A 677 8.60 28.76 68.47
CA PRO A 677 8.68 30.01 67.71
C PRO A 677 8.04 31.21 68.41
N ALA A 678 6.86 31.04 69.00
CA ALA A 678 6.16 32.13 69.68
C ALA A 678 6.92 32.62 70.92
N ALA A 679 7.47 31.70 71.71
CA ALA A 679 8.32 32.05 72.84
C ALA A 679 9.62 32.72 72.38
N MET A 680 10.28 32.21 71.34
CA MET A 680 11.48 32.83 70.77
C MET A 680 11.23 34.26 70.29
N ALA A 681 10.12 34.50 69.57
CA ALA A 681 9.76 35.83 69.06
C ALA A 681 9.59 36.85 70.19
N ASN A 682 8.90 36.46 71.27
CA ASN A 682 8.70 37.31 72.45
C ASN A 682 10.02 37.56 73.22
N LEU A 683 10.87 36.54 73.33
CA LEU A 683 12.19 36.65 73.97
C LEU A 683 13.13 37.57 73.18
N ALA A 684 13.14 37.45 71.86
CA ALA A 684 14.02 38.21 70.96
C ALA A 684 13.64 39.69 70.85
N THR A 685 12.35 40.02 70.92
CA THR A 685 11.85 41.40 70.75
C THR A 685 11.71 42.12 72.09
N HIS A 686 10.67 41.82 72.87
CA HIS A 686 10.29 42.63 74.02
C HIS A 686 11.22 42.45 75.23
N GLN A 687 11.57 41.21 75.58
CA GLN A 687 12.35 40.95 76.79
C GLN A 687 13.82 41.35 76.61
N ALA A 688 14.40 41.05 75.45
CA ALA A 688 15.77 41.43 75.15
C ALA A 688 15.96 42.96 75.07
N ASP A 689 15.07 43.69 74.39
CA ASP A 689 15.16 45.15 74.31
C ASP A 689 14.99 45.82 75.68
N HIS A 690 14.20 45.23 76.57
CA HIS A 690 14.07 45.70 77.95
C HIS A 690 15.36 45.47 78.76
N LEU A 691 15.97 44.28 78.66
CA LEU A 691 17.24 43.98 79.32
C LEU A 691 18.39 44.85 78.80
N GLU A 692 18.46 45.04 77.48
CA GLU A 692 19.50 45.86 76.85
C GLU A 692 19.44 47.31 77.32
N ARG A 693 18.23 47.89 77.40
CA ARG A 693 18.03 49.25 77.93
C ARG A 693 18.48 49.39 79.39
N ARG A 694 18.16 48.41 80.25
CA ARG A 694 18.58 48.43 81.66
C ARG A 694 20.09 48.28 81.82
N ILE A 695 20.73 47.43 81.02
CA ILE A 695 22.21 47.29 80.97
C ILE A 695 22.85 48.63 80.56
N GLU A 696 22.32 49.28 79.53
CA GLU A 696 22.86 50.55 79.04
C GLU A 696 22.66 51.71 80.04
N GLN A 697 21.52 51.73 80.74
CA GLN A 697 21.23 52.71 81.79
C GLN A 697 22.22 52.58 82.96
N ALA A 698 22.43 51.38 83.48
CA ALA A 698 23.42 51.13 84.54
C ALA A 698 24.83 51.54 84.10
N ARG A 699 25.21 51.23 82.84
CA ARG A 699 26.50 51.61 82.25
C ARG A 699 26.69 53.13 82.24
N THR A 700 25.67 53.85 81.81
CA THR A 700 25.69 55.32 81.69
C THR A 700 25.77 55.97 83.06
N GLN A 701 24.96 55.49 84.02
CA GLN A 701 25.01 55.95 85.41
C GLN A 701 26.41 55.80 86.00
N ILE A 702 27.03 54.61 85.91
CA ILE A 702 28.38 54.36 86.44
C ILE A 702 29.42 55.28 85.80
N SER A 703 29.45 55.35 84.47
CA SER A 703 30.42 56.14 83.73
C SER A 703 30.31 57.63 84.09
N ASP A 704 29.13 58.21 83.92
CA ASP A 704 28.92 59.65 84.04
C ASP A 704 28.96 60.09 85.51
N GLY A 705 28.34 59.31 86.41
CA GLY A 705 28.29 59.63 87.83
C GLY A 705 29.67 59.56 88.50
N ARG A 706 30.51 58.55 88.17
CA ARG A 706 31.89 58.51 88.70
C ARG A 706 32.75 59.65 88.16
N GLN A 707 32.59 60.01 86.88
CA GLN A 707 33.28 61.15 86.29
C GLN A 707 32.86 62.47 86.96
N ALA A 708 31.56 62.68 87.15
CA ALA A 708 31.01 63.85 87.82
C ALA A 708 31.47 63.95 89.29
N LEU A 709 31.41 62.86 90.04
CA LEU A 709 31.86 62.79 91.43
C LEU A 709 33.34 63.17 91.57
N ASN A 710 34.19 62.67 90.68
CA ASN A 710 35.61 63.00 90.66
C ASN A 710 35.86 64.49 90.34
N ALA A 711 35.09 65.08 89.42
CA ALA A 711 35.19 66.50 89.11
C ALA A 711 34.76 67.38 90.30
N LEU A 712 33.63 67.06 90.93
CA LEU A 712 33.11 67.78 92.11
C LEU A 712 34.04 67.66 93.32
N ARG A 713 34.68 66.49 93.52
CA ARG A 713 35.73 66.30 94.54
C ARG A 713 36.90 67.24 94.36
N ARG A 714 37.38 67.43 93.14
CA ARG A 714 38.45 68.39 92.86
C ARG A 714 38.00 69.83 93.12
N GLN A 715 36.78 70.19 92.73
CA GLN A 715 36.23 71.53 92.97
C GLN A 715 36.10 71.84 94.46
N PHE A 716 35.54 70.92 95.26
CA PHE A 716 35.39 71.10 96.70
C PHE A 716 36.75 71.23 97.41
N GLN A 717 37.75 70.44 97.01
CA GLN A 717 39.11 70.57 97.54
C GLN A 717 39.72 71.95 97.28
N GLN A 718 39.50 72.50 96.08
CA GLN A 718 39.96 73.86 95.75
C GLN A 718 39.23 74.92 96.59
N LEU A 719 37.91 74.78 96.78
CA LEU A 719 37.13 75.68 97.63
C LEU A 719 37.60 75.66 99.09
N GLY A 720 37.88 74.49 99.65
CA GLY A 720 38.41 74.39 101.02
C GLY A 720 39.74 75.12 101.20
N GLN A 721 40.63 75.07 100.20
CA GLN A 721 41.86 75.86 100.25
C GLN A 721 41.58 77.38 100.19
N ALA A 722 40.59 77.81 99.41
CA ALA A 722 40.23 79.22 99.30
C ALA A 722 39.61 79.77 100.60
N VAL A 723 38.68 79.02 101.22
CA VAL A 723 38.08 79.34 102.53
C VAL A 723 39.13 79.45 103.62
N GLN A 724 40.10 78.53 103.67
CA GLN A 724 41.14 78.58 104.70
C GLN A 724 42.02 79.83 104.56
N ARG A 725 42.33 80.26 103.33
CA ARG A 725 43.08 81.50 103.07
C ARG A 725 42.31 82.73 103.55
N THR A 726 41.04 82.88 103.19
CA THR A 726 40.22 84.04 103.62
C THR A 726 40.04 84.07 105.14
N ARG A 727 39.82 82.90 105.79
CA ARG A 727 39.79 82.80 107.26
C ARG A 727 41.09 83.26 107.92
N SER A 728 42.24 82.86 107.38
CA SER A 728 43.54 83.28 107.91
C SER A 728 43.76 84.79 107.75
N SER A 729 43.32 85.37 106.61
CA SER A 729 43.37 86.80 106.34
C SER A 729 42.47 87.59 107.30
N LEU A 730 41.22 87.16 107.50
CA LEU A 730 40.30 87.75 108.46
C LEU A 730 40.87 87.80 109.88
N ARG A 731 41.44 86.69 110.36
CA ARG A 731 42.08 86.65 111.69
C ARG A 731 43.23 87.64 111.81
N SER A 732 44.07 87.75 110.76
CA SER A 732 45.16 88.73 110.75
C SER A 732 44.63 90.16 110.79
N LEU A 733 43.56 90.47 110.04
CA LEU A 733 42.96 91.81 110.02
C LEU A 733 42.32 92.19 111.35
N GLU A 734 41.72 91.23 112.05
CA GLU A 734 41.07 91.46 113.35
C GLU A 734 42.10 91.72 114.47
N HIS A 735 43.25 91.04 114.46
CA HIS A 735 44.23 91.10 115.55
C HIS A 735 45.38 92.09 115.26
N ASP A 736 45.83 92.22 114.00
CA ASP A 736 46.99 93.04 113.62
C ASP A 736 46.56 94.46 113.20
N ASN A 737 45.82 95.15 114.07
CA ASN A 737 45.46 96.55 113.87
C ASN A 737 45.55 97.35 115.18
N GLN A 738 45.62 98.68 115.09
CA GLN A 738 45.74 99.58 116.25
C GLN A 738 44.40 99.83 116.99
N TRP A 739 43.31 99.20 116.57
CA TRP A 739 41.93 99.36 117.06
C TRP A 739 41.42 98.09 117.74
N GLN A 740 42.28 97.42 118.50
CA GLN A 740 42.02 96.08 119.06
C GLN A 740 40.85 96.03 120.05
N GLN A 741 40.43 97.19 120.58
CA GLN A 741 39.32 97.28 121.53
C GLN A 741 37.95 97.38 120.84
N ILE A 742 37.92 97.59 119.53
CA ILE A 742 36.66 97.64 118.77
C ILE A 742 36.13 96.22 118.58
N SER A 743 34.93 95.97 119.08
CA SER A 743 34.20 94.74 118.80
C SER A 743 33.60 94.80 117.39
N TRP A 744 34.15 94.03 116.45
CA TRP A 744 33.64 93.94 115.08
C TRP A 744 32.46 92.95 115.00
N VAL A 745 31.28 93.42 114.58
CA VAL A 745 30.15 92.53 114.28
C VAL A 745 30.32 92.02 112.85
N LEU A 746 30.96 90.87 112.68
CA LEU A 746 31.20 90.23 111.38
C LEU A 746 30.20 89.09 111.13
N GLY A 747 29.77 88.93 109.87
CA GLY A 747 29.04 87.73 109.46
C GLY A 747 29.91 86.47 109.56
N SER A 748 29.38 85.36 110.06
CA SER A 748 30.14 84.11 110.20
C SER A 748 29.81 83.15 109.06
N GLY A 749 30.82 82.76 108.28
CA GLY A 749 30.73 81.69 107.29
C GLY A 749 30.92 80.27 107.87
N GLU A 750 31.03 80.10 109.20
CA GLU A 750 31.31 78.79 109.80
C GLU A 750 30.15 77.81 109.64
N GLU A 751 28.91 78.25 109.87
CA GLU A 751 27.73 77.40 109.74
C GLU A 751 27.57 76.80 108.34
N PRO A 752 27.63 77.58 107.23
CA PRO A 752 27.59 76.99 105.89
C PRO A 752 28.81 76.10 105.59
N TRP A 753 30.00 76.41 106.13
CA TRP A 753 31.21 75.59 105.94
C TRP A 753 31.13 74.22 106.64
N GLU A 754 30.63 74.17 107.88
CA GLU A 754 30.41 72.92 108.60
C GLU A 754 29.36 72.04 107.91
N ARG A 755 28.28 72.65 107.40
CA ARG A 755 27.29 71.95 106.58
C ARG A 755 27.88 71.44 105.25
N ALA A 756 28.82 72.18 104.67
CA ALA A 756 29.53 71.76 103.45
C ALA A 756 30.42 70.52 103.69
N LEU A 757 31.14 70.49 104.82
CA LEU A 757 31.94 69.33 105.23
C LEU A 757 31.07 68.11 105.56
N ALA A 758 29.93 68.33 106.24
CA ALA A 758 28.97 67.27 106.49
C ALA A 758 28.42 66.68 105.17
N ALA A 759 28.07 67.51 104.20
CA ALA A 759 27.64 67.07 102.87
C ALA A 759 28.74 66.32 102.11
N GLN A 760 30.02 66.72 102.25
CA GLN A 760 31.14 65.99 101.68
C GLN A 760 31.29 64.59 102.32
N SER A 761 31.16 64.48 103.64
CA SER A 761 31.21 63.18 104.32
C SER A 761 30.05 62.28 103.91
N ALA A 762 28.84 62.84 103.79
CA ALA A 762 27.67 62.12 103.28
C ALA A 762 27.90 61.60 101.85
N SER A 763 28.55 62.38 100.99
CA SER A 763 28.95 61.94 99.64
C SER A 763 29.96 60.78 99.62
N GLN A 764 30.85 60.69 100.62
CA GLN A 764 31.84 59.62 100.72
C GLN A 764 31.24 58.32 101.28
N GLU A 765 30.27 58.44 102.18
CA GLU A 765 29.56 57.31 102.79
C GLU A 765 28.38 56.82 101.93
N ALA A 766 27.96 57.62 100.94
CA ALA A 766 26.87 57.28 100.04
C ALA A 766 27.16 55.97 99.28
N THR A 767 26.25 55.01 99.45
CA THR A 767 26.30 53.71 98.77
C THR A 767 25.78 53.78 97.33
N VAL A 768 25.02 54.83 96.98
CA VAL A 768 24.42 55.07 95.66
C VAL A 768 25.07 56.28 94.98
N LEU A 769 25.39 56.14 93.71
CA LEU A 769 26.15 57.10 92.91
C LEU A 769 25.42 58.43 92.73
N ASP A 770 24.12 58.42 92.44
CA ASP A 770 23.32 59.64 92.32
C ASP A 770 23.31 60.43 93.63
N GLN A 771 23.19 59.73 94.76
CA GLN A 771 23.24 60.35 96.08
C GLN A 771 24.63 60.91 96.38
N ALA A 772 25.69 60.14 96.08
CA ALA A 772 27.07 60.59 96.23
C ALA A 772 27.35 61.87 95.42
N VAL A 773 26.84 61.96 94.19
CA VAL A 773 27.00 63.14 93.33
C VAL A 773 26.20 64.33 93.89
N ASN A 774 24.93 64.13 94.26
CA ASN A 774 24.07 65.20 94.81
C ASN A 774 24.61 65.78 96.11
N ASP A 775 25.04 64.92 97.04
CA ASP A 775 25.65 65.35 98.30
C ASP A 775 26.95 66.12 98.05
N MET A 776 27.71 65.74 97.02
CA MET A 776 28.93 66.47 96.65
C MET A 776 28.65 67.81 95.99
N GLN A 777 27.63 67.91 95.13
CA GLN A 777 27.19 69.19 94.57
C GLN A 777 26.75 70.13 95.69
N ARG A 778 25.97 69.62 96.65
CA ARG A 778 25.55 70.36 97.83
C ARG A 778 26.75 70.84 98.65
N ALA A 779 27.76 69.98 98.84
CA ALA A 779 29.00 70.36 99.50
C ALA A 779 29.70 71.52 98.78
N VAL A 780 29.82 71.44 97.44
CA VAL A 780 30.39 72.53 96.63
C VAL A 780 29.59 73.83 96.77
N THR A 781 28.26 73.80 96.66
CA THR A 781 27.42 75.00 96.79
C THR A 781 27.53 75.65 98.17
N LEU A 782 27.44 74.86 99.24
CA LEU A 782 27.58 75.36 100.61
C LEU A 782 29.00 75.87 100.90
N GLY A 783 30.01 75.21 100.32
CA GLY A 783 31.41 75.66 100.40
C GLY A 783 31.63 76.99 99.69
N GLN A 784 30.97 77.20 98.56
CA GLN A 784 30.98 78.47 97.82
C GLN A 784 30.32 79.59 98.63
N GLU A 785 29.12 79.33 99.19
CA GLU A 785 28.40 80.28 100.04
C GLU A 785 29.24 80.71 101.26
N ALA A 786 29.89 79.75 101.93
CA ALA A 786 30.80 80.05 103.02
C ALA A 786 31.96 80.95 102.58
N HIS A 787 32.58 80.64 101.43
CA HIS A 787 33.68 81.45 100.88
C HIS A 787 33.25 82.89 100.58
N ASP A 788 32.05 83.09 100.01
CA ASP A 788 31.52 84.41 99.68
C ASP A 788 31.24 85.25 100.94
N ILE A 789 30.72 84.63 102.02
CA ILE A 789 30.54 85.30 103.32
C ILE A 789 31.88 85.70 103.93
N TYR A 790 32.87 84.79 103.92
CA TYR A 790 34.20 85.11 104.46
C TYR A 790 34.92 86.20 103.66
N SER A 791 34.84 86.17 102.33
CA SER A 791 35.48 87.20 101.49
C SER A 791 34.78 88.56 101.61
N GLY A 792 33.44 88.58 101.69
CA GLY A 792 32.67 89.81 101.92
C GLY A 792 32.98 90.45 103.28
N THR A 793 33.09 89.64 104.33
CA THR A 793 33.45 90.11 105.67
C THR A 793 34.91 90.61 105.74
N GLU A 794 35.83 89.96 105.02
CA GLU A 794 37.22 90.42 104.89
C GLU A 794 37.29 91.82 104.27
N GLN A 795 36.51 92.06 103.21
CA GLN A 795 36.47 93.35 102.52
C GLN A 795 35.83 94.45 103.39
N GLN A 796 34.75 94.14 104.11
CA GLN A 796 34.12 95.07 105.04
C GLN A 796 35.09 95.51 106.14
N LEU A 797 35.79 94.56 106.78
CA LEU A 797 36.74 94.84 107.85
C LEU A 797 37.93 95.69 107.35
N ARG A 798 38.50 95.36 106.18
CA ARG A 798 39.57 96.17 105.57
C ARG A 798 39.14 97.61 105.35
N SER A 799 37.95 97.82 104.76
CA SER A 799 37.45 99.17 104.46
C SER A 799 37.20 100.00 105.72
N ALA A 800 36.71 99.39 106.80
CA ALA A 800 36.48 100.06 108.07
C ALA A 800 37.80 100.46 108.75
N LEU A 801 38.78 99.55 108.79
CA LEU A 801 40.11 99.82 109.33
C LEU A 801 40.83 100.94 108.57
N GLU A 802 40.74 100.95 107.24
CA GLU A 802 41.31 102.03 106.41
C GLU A 802 40.71 103.41 106.74
N ARG A 803 39.39 103.47 106.99
CA ARG A 803 38.71 104.72 107.34
C ARG A 803 39.14 105.23 108.71
N LEU A 804 39.18 104.38 109.74
CA LEU A 804 39.64 104.77 111.08
C LEU A 804 41.10 105.24 111.09
N ASN A 805 41.98 104.49 110.40
CA ASN A 805 43.40 104.86 110.30
C ASN A 805 43.61 106.22 109.63
N ARG A 806 42.77 106.57 108.65
CA ARG A 806 42.82 107.88 107.99
C ARG A 806 42.47 109.01 108.95
N GLU A 807 41.35 108.90 109.67
CA GLU A 807 40.91 109.93 110.62
C GLU A 807 41.87 110.11 111.80
N PHE A 808 42.45 109.00 112.26
CA PHE A 808 43.47 109.03 113.32
C PHE A 808 44.73 109.78 112.89
N ARG A 809 45.20 109.56 111.66
CA ARG A 809 46.35 110.31 111.11
C ARG A 809 46.05 111.79 110.99
N THR A 810 44.83 112.16 110.58
CA THR A 810 44.40 113.57 110.52
C THR A 810 44.42 114.22 111.90
N ALA A 811 43.83 113.56 112.92
CA ALA A 811 43.84 114.04 114.30
C ALA A 811 45.27 114.18 114.87
N SER A 812 46.12 113.18 114.65
CA SER A 812 47.51 113.19 115.12
C SER A 812 48.35 114.30 114.48
N ASN A 813 48.15 114.56 113.18
CA ASN A 813 48.85 115.65 112.49
C ASN A 813 48.45 117.03 113.01
N LEU A 814 47.17 117.22 113.38
CA LEU A 814 46.69 118.45 114.00
C LEU A 814 47.28 118.61 115.42
N LEU A 815 47.36 117.51 116.18
CA LEU A 815 47.94 117.49 117.52
C LEU A 815 49.42 117.92 117.50
N ASP A 816 50.20 117.34 116.57
CA ASP A 816 51.62 117.69 116.36
C ASP A 816 51.82 119.16 115.97
N ARG A 817 50.87 119.75 115.23
CA ARG A 817 50.91 121.18 114.88
C ARG A 817 50.63 122.05 116.09
N ALA A 818 49.61 121.71 116.88
CA ALA A 818 49.30 122.42 118.12
C ALA A 818 50.48 122.39 119.10
N GLN A 819 51.09 121.22 119.32
CA GLN A 819 52.27 121.05 120.20
C GLN A 819 53.46 121.89 119.75
N ARG A 820 53.75 121.94 118.45
CA ARG A 820 54.81 122.81 117.91
C ARG A 820 54.54 124.29 118.18
N ARG A 821 53.28 124.73 118.08
CA ARG A 821 52.87 126.11 118.36
C ARG A 821 52.98 126.43 119.87
N ALA A 822 52.57 125.51 120.74
CA ALA A 822 52.74 125.65 122.19
C ALA A 822 54.23 125.76 122.57
N ASN A 823 55.10 124.94 121.98
CA ASN A 823 56.54 125.02 122.22
C ASN A 823 57.16 126.35 121.75
N ALA A 824 56.67 126.92 120.65
CA ALA A 824 57.12 128.23 120.18
C ALA A 824 56.70 129.35 121.15
N LEU A 825 55.48 129.29 121.67
CA LEU A 825 54.98 130.25 122.67
C LEU A 825 55.73 130.15 124.01
N ARG A 826 56.09 128.94 124.46
CA ARG A 826 56.92 128.73 125.68
C ARG A 826 58.26 129.47 125.62
N GLN A 827 58.88 129.54 124.45
CA GLN A 827 60.17 130.21 124.28
C GLN A 827 60.07 131.75 124.36
N GLN A 828 58.88 132.32 124.24
CA GLN A 828 58.64 133.77 124.28
C GLN A 828 58.28 134.28 125.69
N GLY A 829 58.16 133.39 126.69
CA GLY A 829 57.76 133.71 128.07
C GLY A 829 56.27 133.47 128.33
N GLU A 830 55.90 133.27 129.59
CA GLU A 830 54.54 132.87 129.99
C GLU A 830 53.47 133.88 129.55
N SER A 831 52.48 133.39 128.80
CA SER A 831 51.36 134.15 128.23
C SER A 831 50.06 133.36 128.42
N GLU A 832 48.95 134.05 128.64
CA GLU A 832 47.62 133.44 128.83
C GLU A 832 47.25 132.50 127.67
N ALA A 833 47.62 132.88 126.44
CA ALA A 833 47.41 132.08 125.22
C ALA A 833 48.18 130.76 125.17
N LEU A 834 49.29 130.63 125.92
CA LEU A 834 50.02 129.35 126.04
C LEU A 834 49.24 128.36 126.91
N THR A 835 48.65 128.85 128.00
CA THR A 835 47.94 128.04 128.98
C THR A 835 46.68 127.44 128.37
N GLU A 836 45.91 128.24 127.63
CA GLU A 836 44.73 127.76 126.88
C GLU A 836 45.11 126.72 125.81
N LEU A 837 46.20 126.94 125.05
CA LEU A 837 46.63 126.00 124.02
C LEU A 837 47.11 124.66 124.61
N ASP A 838 47.82 124.68 125.73
CA ASP A 838 48.24 123.47 126.44
C ASP A 838 47.05 122.68 127.00
N GLU A 839 46.00 123.37 127.47
CA GLU A 839 44.76 122.74 127.92
C GLU A 839 44.02 122.06 126.76
N HIS A 840 43.89 122.74 125.61
CA HIS A 840 43.30 122.13 124.41
C HIS A 840 44.12 120.95 123.86
N ILE A 841 45.46 121.02 123.90
CA ILE A 841 46.33 119.89 123.53
C ILE A 841 46.12 118.71 124.48
N ALA A 842 46.09 118.95 125.80
CA ALA A 842 45.87 117.89 126.79
C ALA A 842 44.50 117.24 126.61
N ASN A 843 43.45 118.03 126.38
CA ASN A 843 42.11 117.54 126.10
C ASN A 843 42.07 116.73 124.80
N ALA A 844 42.67 117.22 123.71
CA ALA A 844 42.72 116.48 122.46
C ALA A 844 43.55 115.20 122.54
N MET A 845 44.67 115.18 123.28
CA MET A 845 45.42 113.95 123.57
C MET A 845 44.56 112.93 124.32
N SER A 846 43.80 113.40 125.32
CA SER A 846 42.87 112.56 126.07
C SER A 846 41.78 112.00 125.15
N VAL A 847 41.21 112.81 124.26
CA VAL A 847 40.16 112.39 123.32
C VAL A 847 40.70 111.42 122.26
N VAL A 848 41.90 111.62 121.72
CA VAL A 848 42.55 110.66 120.80
C VAL A 848 42.86 109.34 121.51
N SER A 849 43.28 109.38 122.78
CA SER A 849 43.44 108.18 123.59
C SER A 849 42.11 107.47 123.83
N LEU A 850 41.03 108.22 124.10
CA LEU A 850 39.68 107.68 124.25
C LEU A 850 39.18 107.03 122.95
N ALA A 851 39.55 107.58 121.79
CA ALA A 851 39.25 106.99 120.49
C ALA A 851 39.96 105.63 120.29
N GLN A 852 41.23 105.52 120.70
CA GLN A 852 41.98 104.25 120.63
C GLN A 852 41.43 103.19 121.61
N SER A 853 40.82 103.63 122.72
CA SER A 853 40.14 102.75 123.67
C SER A 853 38.64 102.61 123.42
N ALA A 854 38.12 103.05 122.27
CA ALA A 854 36.70 102.97 122.01
C ALA A 854 36.29 101.52 121.72
N GLY A 855 35.16 101.10 122.31
CA GLY A 855 34.63 99.75 122.12
C GLY A 855 33.91 99.54 120.78
N THR A 856 33.57 100.63 120.08
CA THR A 856 32.82 100.57 118.82
C THR A 856 33.46 101.45 117.73
N PHE A 857 33.21 101.09 116.47
CA PHE A 857 33.68 101.84 115.30
C PHE A 857 33.15 103.28 115.25
N GLU A 858 31.86 103.47 115.56
CA GLU A 858 31.22 104.78 115.55
C GLU A 858 31.77 105.69 116.65
N ASP A 859 31.97 105.14 117.86
CA ASP A 859 32.55 105.88 118.98
C ASP A 859 33.99 106.31 118.67
N ALA A 860 34.83 105.42 118.14
CA ALA A 860 36.20 105.75 117.76
C ALA A 860 36.23 106.91 116.74
N LEU A 861 35.36 106.86 115.72
CA LEU A 861 35.23 107.93 114.73
C LEU A 861 34.79 109.25 115.35
N GLN A 862 33.77 109.21 116.22
CA GLN A 862 33.23 110.40 116.87
C GLN A 862 34.29 111.07 117.75
N GLN A 863 35.02 110.30 118.55
CA GLN A 863 36.10 110.82 119.39
C GLN A 863 37.23 111.41 118.55
N LEU A 864 37.64 110.77 117.44
CA LEU A 864 38.64 111.36 116.54
C LEU A 864 38.18 112.68 115.93
N SER A 865 36.91 112.77 115.52
CA SER A 865 36.34 114.02 114.99
C SER A 865 36.25 115.12 116.05
N ALA A 866 35.91 114.75 117.29
CA ALA A 866 35.89 115.67 118.43
C ALA A 866 37.31 116.21 118.72
N ALA A 867 38.33 115.33 118.77
CA ALA A 867 39.72 115.75 118.93
C ALA A 867 40.19 116.67 117.80
N GLN A 868 39.84 116.37 116.54
CA GLN A 868 40.16 117.23 115.39
C GLN A 868 39.55 118.63 115.57
N SER A 869 38.24 118.72 115.87
CA SER A 869 37.56 120.00 116.05
C SER A 869 38.10 120.83 117.23
N GLU A 870 38.47 120.17 118.33
CA GLU A 870 39.08 120.81 119.50
C GLU A 870 40.46 121.40 119.15
N LEU A 871 41.27 120.67 118.38
CA LEU A 871 42.58 121.13 117.92
C LEU A 871 42.51 122.23 116.87
N GLU A 872 41.52 122.18 115.97
CA GLU A 872 41.32 123.23 114.97
C GLU A 872 40.94 124.57 115.61
N ARG A 873 40.08 124.55 116.64
CA ARG A 873 39.76 125.74 117.43
C ARG A 873 40.95 126.31 118.18
N ALA A 874 41.87 125.46 118.63
CA ALA A 874 43.05 125.89 119.37
C ALA A 874 44.17 126.46 118.48
N ILE A 875 44.25 126.05 117.21
CA ILE A 875 45.28 126.50 116.25
C ILE A 875 44.84 127.74 115.46
N GLY A 876 43.54 127.88 115.17
CA GLY A 876 42.96 129.06 114.51
C GLY A 876 43.05 130.29 115.40
#